data_AF-A0A0D2IQ74-F1
#
_entry.id   AF-A0A0D2IQ74-F1
#
_cell.length_a   1.000
_cell.length_b   1.000
_cell.length_c   1.000
_cell.angle_alpha   90.00
_cell.angle_beta   90.00
_cell.angle_gamma   90.00
#
_symmetry.space_group_name_H-M   'P 1'
#
loop_
_entity.id
_entity.type
_entity.pdbx_description
1 polymer ?
#
loop_
_entity_poly.entity_id
_entity_poly.type
_entity_poly.pdbx_seq_one_letter_code
_entity_poly.pdbx_strand_id
1 'polypeptide(L)'
;MNGMDDNEDETGLFDDDDFDNLSESALQELEQNAILSTQRAQQQARAITNHFQPAPQSPVTLPPNRLLAQAPFNGRHHLLNPVIRKPVNEFQPGDDSFELVGDEGVPTPVEEIEAFPLRRMQLSEAQGEQFRPQRYGQAYNGVGLKQNSQSHRRPFPASLGDGWFPGVPSRSDEMLRDGLSLENMNALQGDDREAFRDHRIENLIRERDELTRELRETKDTVMMQKGEISIIRANFEKETKVFNRQVGVLKKSMEEEAARHTAALNAMKEKNNNLVTRYHFLQQEHNQELQETKSLRQRLKDRPQADKDASPVGTPKRGMARSLRDGFDDDDIMVMSPSKSARRPKPTPPTAVNKRKRKADVPSPVKPLVLRSSNTHPPDRPPSPPPPAQTDGPMVPVIRKDKQAERSLSFLQSILEYQVKQTKEPLVEALVGFSFPTNPSKKFSAILLDGVAHLKGDRLAGDLLQIFISLWSRSMKEQYYKPIALLIEIVSHIIELEMLVLDSGTISSLTPVLQTCVAINAEKRFEHSPVNHSTFGKFRQTPQSVLKKEVNGTACMELMLTVAYIVSDDPDLLTLFWRLMDPEFVLMMLNAWQPISDITLMLQLLATSIFSSTFGCVCVDAQQNTIENYIINRLCHLLWETPKVDEGLCPNTTKELCQLRVEVMDLLLKVAITSTPHPHDGPTHHGSKLIAHHTGAIARVVRSLHDEVSAMYNLLSSHALHAELVNKGIRLLYHVLKLHGSEINLQEKLSVINGGVHKHRVVLTRLAFSEGFYIDRLITDDTVAMATSMLEESVTPDEADELIEAFPGFKGRGASAAAPTAVSFDGGLR
;
A
#
# COMPACT_ATOMS: atom_id res chain seq x y z
N MET A 1 -54.91 -54.70 6.92
CA MET A 1 -54.73 -56.14 7.18
C MET A 1 -53.32 -56.33 7.73
N ASN A 2 -53.18 -57.28 8.65
CA ASN A 2 -52.02 -57.93 9.27
C ASN A 2 -50.63 -57.67 8.61
N GLY A 3 -49.50 -57.58 9.34
CA GLY A 3 -49.25 -57.69 10.79
C GLY A 3 -47.73 -57.67 11.10
N MET A 4 -47.37 -57.75 12.39
CA MET A 4 -46.15 -58.28 13.08
C MET A 4 -44.94 -58.79 12.24
N ASP A 5 -43.67 -58.71 12.64
CA ASP A 5 -42.97 -58.53 13.96
C ASP A 5 -41.56 -57.88 13.70
N ASP A 6 -41.06 -56.96 14.53
CA ASP A 6 -40.10 -57.10 15.66
C ASP A 6 -38.61 -57.44 15.33
N ASN A 7 -37.73 -56.51 15.73
CA ASN A 7 -36.31 -56.56 16.17
C ASN A 7 -35.27 -57.49 15.50
N GLU A 8 -34.11 -56.92 15.11
CA GLU A 8 -32.78 -57.19 15.74
C GLU A 8 -31.69 -56.23 15.22
N ASP A 9 -30.55 -56.14 15.93
CA ASP A 9 -29.51 -55.13 15.78
C ASP A 9 -28.49 -55.40 14.65
N GLU A 10 -28.13 -54.37 13.87
CA GLU A 10 -26.85 -54.35 13.11
C GLU A 10 -26.16 -52.98 13.20
N THR A 11 -25.50 -52.73 14.33
CA THR A 11 -24.34 -51.82 14.39
C THR A 11 -23.11 -52.58 13.87
N GLY A 12 -22.68 -52.32 12.64
CA GLY A 12 -21.45 -52.91 12.09
C GLY A 12 -21.33 -52.73 10.59
N LEU A 13 -20.76 -51.61 10.13
CA LEU A 13 -20.46 -51.38 8.71
C LEU A 13 -19.37 -50.31 8.47
N PHE A 14 -18.40 -50.25 9.39
CA PHE A 14 -17.11 -49.56 9.24
C PHE A 14 -16.09 -50.26 10.16
N ASP A 15 -15.68 -51.47 9.79
CA ASP A 15 -14.47 -52.12 10.31
C ASP A 15 -13.32 -51.82 9.33
N ASP A 16 -12.19 -51.32 9.82
CA ASP A 16 -11.06 -50.82 9.03
C ASP A 16 -10.06 -51.91 8.57
N ASP A 17 -10.45 -53.19 8.59
CA ASP A 17 -9.53 -54.35 8.45
C ASP A 17 -9.48 -54.99 7.04
N ASP A 18 -10.20 -54.49 6.04
CA ASP A 18 -10.33 -55.14 4.72
C ASP A 18 -9.15 -54.93 3.73
N PHE A 19 -8.09 -54.20 4.12
CA PHE A 19 -6.92 -53.97 3.26
C PHE A 19 -5.96 -55.18 3.16
N ASP A 20 -5.99 -56.10 4.12
CA ASP A 20 -5.09 -57.26 4.17
C ASP A 20 -5.51 -58.43 3.25
N ASN A 21 -6.69 -58.36 2.61
CA ASN A 21 -7.22 -59.39 1.71
C ASN A 21 -7.01 -59.11 0.21
N LEU A 22 -6.23 -58.08 -0.15
CA LEU A 22 -5.84 -57.84 -1.54
C LEU A 22 -4.87 -58.95 -2.02
N SER A 23 -5.20 -59.61 -3.13
CA SER A 23 -4.30 -60.61 -3.71
C SER A 23 -3.01 -59.95 -4.18
N GLU A 24 -1.88 -60.66 -4.06
CA GLU A 24 -0.55 -60.15 -4.42
C GLU A 24 -0.44 -59.71 -5.90
N SER A 25 -1.37 -60.18 -6.75
CA SER A 25 -1.51 -59.79 -8.16
C SER A 25 -2.49 -58.63 -8.42
N ALA A 26 -3.28 -58.18 -7.45
CA ALA A 26 -4.32 -57.17 -7.64
C ALA A 26 -3.76 -55.84 -8.17
N LEU A 27 -2.60 -55.43 -7.65
CA LEU A 27 -1.90 -54.21 -8.07
C LEU A 27 -1.39 -54.32 -9.52
N GLN A 28 -0.94 -55.51 -9.92
CA GLN A 28 -0.44 -55.81 -11.26
C GLN A 28 -1.59 -55.91 -12.29
N GLU A 29 -2.76 -56.43 -11.87
CA GLU A 29 -3.98 -56.42 -12.68
C GLU A 29 -4.53 -54.98 -12.87
N LEU A 30 -4.43 -54.13 -11.85
CA LEU A 30 -4.83 -52.72 -11.92
C LEU A 30 -3.90 -51.92 -12.86
N GLU A 31 -2.59 -52.15 -12.78
CA GLU A 31 -1.59 -51.60 -13.72
C GLU A 31 -1.88 -52.05 -15.17
N GLN A 32 -2.11 -53.35 -15.38
CA GLN A 32 -2.39 -53.89 -16.71
C GLN A 32 -3.70 -53.31 -17.30
N ASN A 33 -4.73 -53.15 -16.48
CA ASN A 33 -5.98 -52.51 -16.89
C ASN A 33 -5.80 -51.01 -17.20
N ALA A 34 -4.98 -50.28 -16.44
CA ALA A 34 -4.64 -48.88 -16.73
C ALA A 34 -3.90 -48.73 -18.07
N ILE A 35 -2.92 -49.61 -18.35
CA ILE A 35 -2.18 -49.64 -19.61
C ILE A 35 -3.12 -49.93 -20.80
N LEU A 36 -4.02 -50.92 -20.67
CA LEU A 36 -4.99 -51.27 -21.70
C LEU A 36 -6.03 -50.16 -21.94
N SER A 37 -6.45 -49.45 -20.89
CA SER A 37 -7.32 -48.27 -20.99
C SER A 37 -6.64 -47.14 -21.78
N THR A 38 -5.38 -46.84 -21.45
CA THR A 38 -4.59 -45.79 -22.10
C THR A 38 -4.31 -46.10 -23.57
N GLN A 39 -4.02 -47.37 -23.90
CA GLN A 39 -3.88 -47.79 -25.31
C GLN A 39 -5.19 -47.70 -26.09
N ARG A 40 -6.35 -48.03 -25.49
CA ARG A 40 -7.66 -47.83 -26.15
C ARG A 40 -7.95 -46.36 -26.44
N ALA A 41 -7.67 -45.47 -25.50
CA ALA A 41 -7.82 -44.03 -25.69
C ALA A 41 -6.92 -43.51 -26.83
N GLN A 42 -5.66 -43.93 -26.89
CA GLN A 42 -4.74 -43.56 -27.97
C GLN A 42 -5.15 -44.15 -29.34
N GLN A 43 -5.70 -45.35 -29.40
CA GLN A 43 -6.22 -45.94 -30.64
C GLN A 43 -7.46 -45.19 -31.14
N GLN A 44 -8.37 -44.75 -30.25
CA GLN A 44 -9.51 -43.90 -30.62
C GLN A 44 -9.05 -42.52 -31.13
N ALA A 45 -8.05 -41.90 -30.51
CA ALA A 45 -7.47 -40.63 -30.97
C ALA A 45 -6.82 -40.75 -32.37
N ARG A 46 -6.18 -41.89 -32.67
CA ARG A 46 -5.60 -42.19 -34.00
C ARG A 46 -6.63 -42.53 -35.08
N ALA A 47 -7.80 -43.04 -34.70
CA ALA A 47 -8.89 -43.28 -35.66
C ALA A 47 -9.50 -41.96 -36.18
N ILE A 48 -9.54 -40.92 -35.35
CA ILE A 48 -10.13 -39.61 -35.69
C ILE A 48 -9.21 -38.79 -36.62
N THR A 49 -7.89 -39.01 -36.57
CA THR A 49 -6.91 -38.26 -37.40
C THR A 49 -6.76 -38.77 -38.85
N ASN A 50 -7.28 -39.95 -39.18
CA ASN A 50 -7.14 -40.57 -40.51
C ASN A 50 -8.27 -40.23 -41.52
N HIS A 51 -9.03 -39.15 -41.33
CA HIS A 51 -10.16 -38.78 -42.19
C HIS A 51 -10.07 -37.43 -42.92
N PHE A 52 -8.88 -36.81 -42.98
CA PHE A 52 -8.62 -35.68 -43.87
C PHE A 52 -7.31 -35.84 -44.65
N GLN A 53 -7.40 -36.34 -45.89
CA GLN A 53 -6.37 -36.16 -46.92
C GLN A 53 -6.82 -35.11 -47.94
N PRO A 54 -5.98 -34.10 -48.27
CA PRO A 54 -6.22 -33.20 -49.39
C PRO A 54 -5.65 -33.77 -50.71
N ALA A 55 -6.33 -33.50 -51.82
CA ALA A 55 -5.89 -33.90 -53.17
C ALA A 55 -4.77 -32.97 -53.74
N PRO A 56 -3.92 -33.45 -54.66
CA PRO A 56 -2.75 -32.71 -55.13
C PRO A 56 -3.08 -31.66 -56.19
N GLN A 57 -2.32 -30.55 -56.19
CA GLN A 57 -2.37 -29.51 -57.23
C GLN A 57 -1.11 -29.54 -58.11
N SER A 58 -1.29 -29.23 -59.39
CA SER A 58 -0.24 -28.78 -60.30
C SER A 58 -0.82 -27.71 -61.25
N PRO A 59 0.00 -26.86 -61.88
CA PRO A 59 -0.20 -25.39 -61.84
C PRO A 59 -0.75 -24.79 -63.14
N VAL A 60 -1.05 -23.46 -63.15
CA VAL A 60 -0.66 -22.44 -64.19
C VAL A 60 -1.43 -21.09 -64.08
N THR A 61 -0.66 -20.01 -63.83
CA THR A 61 -0.78 -18.59 -64.30
C THR A 61 -1.96 -17.62 -63.99
N LEU A 62 -1.62 -16.47 -63.34
CA LEU A 62 -1.72 -15.04 -63.77
C LEU A 62 -2.28 -14.03 -62.71
N PRO A 63 -1.80 -12.75 -62.67
CA PRO A 63 -2.18 -11.69 -61.71
C PRO A 63 -3.03 -10.56 -62.37
N PRO A 64 -3.22 -9.33 -61.81
CA PRO A 64 -3.12 -8.79 -60.43
C PRO A 64 -4.40 -8.00 -59.97
N ASN A 65 -4.34 -7.38 -58.77
CA ASN A 65 -5.23 -6.32 -58.19
C ASN A 65 -6.63 -6.77 -57.72
N ARG A 66 -7.01 -6.65 -56.42
CA ARG A 66 -7.16 -5.36 -55.71
C ARG A 66 -7.18 -5.51 -54.17
N LEU A 67 -6.56 -4.54 -53.51
CA LEU A 67 -6.59 -4.13 -52.09
C LEU A 67 -7.76 -4.63 -51.21
N LEU A 68 -7.42 -5.19 -50.05
CA LEU A 68 -8.15 -4.98 -48.78
C LEU A 68 -7.14 -4.57 -47.71
N ALA A 69 -7.38 -3.44 -47.06
CA ALA A 69 -6.43 -2.79 -46.17
C ALA A 69 -6.61 -3.20 -44.71
N GLN A 70 -5.49 -3.45 -44.03
CA GLN A 70 -5.40 -3.43 -42.57
C GLN A 70 -5.42 -1.98 -42.07
N ALA A 71 -6.13 -1.70 -40.96
CA ALA A 71 -5.92 -0.52 -40.10
C ALA A 71 -6.69 -0.72 -38.76
N PRO A 72 -6.36 -0.01 -37.66
CA PRO A 72 -5.09 -0.23 -36.95
C PRO A 72 -5.25 -0.23 -35.41
N PHE A 73 -4.17 -0.63 -34.71
CA PHE A 73 -3.94 -0.27 -33.30
C PHE A 73 -3.64 1.23 -33.14
N ASN A 74 -4.08 1.82 -32.03
CA ASN A 74 -3.56 3.02 -31.34
C ASN A 74 -4.32 3.13 -30.00
N GLY A 75 -3.79 3.65 -28.89
CA GLY A 75 -2.44 4.14 -28.56
C GLY A 75 -2.50 4.84 -27.19
N ARG A 76 -1.68 4.42 -26.21
CA ARG A 76 -1.71 5.01 -24.85
C ARG A 76 -0.93 6.33 -24.80
N HIS A 77 -1.57 7.39 -24.30
CA HIS A 77 -0.90 8.63 -23.91
C HIS A 77 -0.47 8.55 -22.43
N HIS A 78 0.80 8.80 -22.15
CA HIS A 78 1.29 9.09 -20.79
C HIS A 78 1.54 10.59 -20.63
N LEU A 79 1.12 11.14 -19.49
CA LEU A 79 1.36 12.53 -19.10
C LEU A 79 2.77 12.71 -18.53
N LEU A 80 3.35 13.89 -18.76
CA LEU A 80 4.71 14.26 -18.37
C LEU A 80 4.75 14.90 -16.97
N ASN A 81 5.79 14.61 -16.20
CA ASN A 81 6.35 15.55 -15.24
C ASN A 81 7.89 15.42 -15.19
N PRO A 82 8.69 16.51 -15.11
CA PRO A 82 10.11 16.44 -15.48
C PRO A 82 11.09 16.50 -14.30
N VAL A 83 12.05 15.56 -14.23
CA VAL A 83 13.31 15.74 -13.48
C VAL A 83 14.50 15.22 -14.30
N ILE A 84 15.60 15.97 -14.22
CA ILE A 84 16.80 15.85 -15.07
C ILE A 84 17.65 14.61 -14.72
N ARG A 85 18.07 13.84 -15.75
CA ARG A 85 19.36 13.10 -15.79
C ARG A 85 19.78 12.82 -17.24
N LYS A 86 21.09 12.91 -17.51
CA LYS A 86 21.70 12.67 -18.84
C LYS A 86 21.96 11.16 -19.06
N PRO A 87 21.95 10.65 -20.29
CA PRO A 87 22.34 9.28 -20.60
C PRO A 87 23.87 9.12 -20.73
N VAL A 88 24.36 7.89 -20.50
CA VAL A 88 25.70 7.41 -20.88
C VAL A 88 25.55 5.99 -21.48
N ASN A 89 26.38 5.71 -22.48
CA ASN A 89 26.29 4.62 -23.46
C ASN A 89 25.94 3.19 -22.99
N GLU A 90 25.19 2.54 -23.88
CA GLU A 90 25.42 1.19 -24.45
C GLU A 90 26.65 0.41 -23.99
N PHE A 91 26.43 -0.86 -23.64
CA PHE A 91 27.27 -2.00 -24.03
C PHE A 91 26.40 -3.27 -24.15
N GLN A 92 26.36 -3.86 -25.35
CA GLN A 92 26.15 -5.31 -25.58
C GLN A 92 27.50 -6.02 -25.40
N PRO A 93 27.58 -7.28 -24.92
CA PRO A 93 27.05 -8.49 -25.60
C PRO A 93 26.37 -9.46 -24.61
N GLY A 94 25.93 -10.69 -24.94
CA GLY A 94 25.91 -11.46 -26.20
C GLY A 94 25.15 -12.78 -26.00
N ASP A 95 24.95 -13.55 -27.07
CA ASP A 95 24.39 -14.92 -26.97
C ASP A 95 25.30 -15.84 -26.15
N ASP A 96 24.71 -16.62 -25.26
CA ASP A 96 25.21 -17.96 -24.92
C ASP A 96 24.01 -18.91 -24.77
N SER A 97 23.90 -19.83 -25.71
CA SER A 97 22.88 -20.87 -25.74
C SER A 97 23.30 -22.03 -24.85
N PHE A 98 22.41 -22.47 -23.95
CA PHE A 98 22.56 -23.75 -23.27
C PHE A 98 21.23 -24.52 -23.35
N GLU A 99 21.22 -25.56 -24.18
CA GLU A 99 20.17 -26.56 -24.19
C GLU A 99 20.26 -27.40 -22.91
N LEU A 100 19.13 -27.55 -22.21
CA LEU A 100 18.94 -28.65 -21.26
C LEU A 100 17.66 -29.41 -21.65
N VAL A 101 17.80 -30.71 -21.90
CA VAL A 101 16.73 -31.59 -22.35
C VAL A 101 16.34 -32.52 -21.19
N GLY A 102 15.04 -32.69 -20.97
CA GLY A 102 14.45 -33.63 -20.00
C GLY A 102 14.20 -33.03 -18.61
N ASP A 103 13.15 -33.42 -17.89
CA ASP A 103 12.01 -34.25 -18.32
C ASP A 103 10.79 -34.07 -17.41
N GLU A 104 9.61 -34.48 -17.91
CA GLU A 104 8.36 -34.87 -17.23
C GLU A 104 7.92 -34.19 -15.90
N GLY A 105 6.69 -33.66 -15.89
CA GLY A 105 6.09 -33.02 -14.72
C GLY A 105 5.41 -33.98 -13.74
N VAL A 106 5.49 -33.68 -12.44
CA VAL A 106 4.72 -34.34 -11.38
C VAL A 106 3.58 -33.41 -10.92
N PRO A 107 2.30 -33.80 -11.06
CA PRO A 107 1.19 -33.04 -10.50
C PRO A 107 1.13 -33.22 -8.97
N THR A 108 1.27 -32.13 -8.21
CA THR A 108 1.01 -32.14 -6.77
C THR A 108 -0.49 -32.25 -6.48
N PRO A 109 -0.94 -33.05 -5.49
CA PRO A 109 -2.36 -33.21 -5.19
C PRO A 109 -2.98 -31.90 -4.68
N VAL A 110 -4.21 -31.61 -5.13
CA VAL A 110 -5.04 -30.53 -4.60
C VAL A 110 -6.20 -31.16 -3.84
N GLU A 111 -6.11 -31.20 -2.52
CA GLU A 111 -7.25 -31.43 -1.64
C GLU A 111 -7.25 -30.42 -0.50
N GLU A 112 -8.34 -29.64 -0.42
CA GLU A 112 -9.08 -29.38 0.81
C GLU A 112 -10.38 -28.67 0.45
N ILE A 113 -11.50 -29.35 0.64
CA ILE A 113 -12.85 -28.78 0.54
C ILE A 113 -13.28 -28.42 1.97
N GLU A 114 -13.07 -27.18 2.39
CA GLU A 114 -13.59 -26.72 3.67
C GLU A 114 -15.10 -26.39 3.55
N ALA A 115 -15.90 -27.06 4.37
CA ALA A 115 -17.33 -26.80 4.48
C ALA A 115 -17.60 -25.51 5.27
N PHE A 116 -18.41 -24.61 4.72
CA PHE A 116 -18.84 -23.40 5.43
C PHE A 116 -19.76 -23.74 6.63
N PRO A 117 -19.65 -23.00 7.75
CA PRO A 117 -20.29 -23.39 9.01
C PRO A 117 -21.81 -23.18 8.99
N LEU A 118 -22.56 -24.25 9.28
CA LEU A 118 -24.00 -24.18 9.51
C LEU A 118 -24.33 -23.75 10.95
N ARG A 119 -25.25 -22.81 11.04
CA ARG A 119 -25.87 -22.24 12.25
C ARG A 119 -26.54 -23.34 13.11
N ARG A 120 -25.95 -23.72 14.25
CA ARG A 120 -26.58 -24.63 15.22
C ARG A 120 -27.26 -23.85 16.37
N MET A 121 -28.55 -24.10 16.59
CA MET A 121 -29.32 -23.57 17.72
C MET A 121 -28.82 -24.12 19.06
N GLN A 122 -28.95 -23.32 20.13
CA GLN A 122 -28.79 -23.80 21.51
C GLN A 122 -29.95 -24.74 21.90
N LEU A 123 -29.61 -25.81 22.61
CA LEU A 123 -30.50 -26.46 23.57
C LEU A 123 -29.67 -26.84 24.82
N SER A 124 -30.37 -27.04 25.94
CA SER A 124 -29.84 -27.03 27.32
C SER A 124 -29.55 -28.44 27.88
N GLU A 125 -28.82 -28.48 29.01
CA GLU A 125 -28.68 -29.59 29.98
C GLU A 125 -27.96 -30.89 29.48
N ALA A 126 -27.34 -31.73 30.33
CA ALA A 126 -26.73 -31.59 31.66
C ALA A 126 -25.89 -32.85 32.02
N GLN A 127 -24.86 -32.69 32.87
CA GLN A 127 -24.19 -33.71 33.73
C GLN A 127 -23.48 -34.96 33.11
N GLY A 128 -22.49 -35.51 33.85
CA GLY A 128 -21.69 -36.71 33.53
C GLY A 128 -20.20 -36.42 33.31
N GLU A 129 -19.40 -36.12 34.33
CA GLU A 129 -18.66 -37.08 35.18
C GLU A 129 -17.74 -38.10 34.47
N GLN A 130 -16.43 -37.96 34.70
CA GLN A 130 -15.39 -39.00 34.86
C GLN A 130 -15.15 -39.94 33.64
N PHE A 131 -13.92 -40.12 33.13
CA PHE A 131 -12.86 -40.87 33.83
C PHE A 131 -11.44 -40.56 33.31
N ARG A 132 -10.43 -40.78 34.16
CA ARG A 132 -8.99 -40.71 33.85
C ARG A 132 -8.22 -41.77 34.64
N PRO A 133 -7.42 -42.65 34.01
CA PRO A 133 -6.28 -43.32 34.63
C PRO A 133 -5.00 -42.53 34.28
N GLN A 134 -4.15 -41.96 35.16
CA GLN A 134 -3.58 -42.36 36.46
C GLN A 134 -2.73 -43.65 36.47
N ARG A 135 -1.41 -43.45 36.56
CA ARG A 135 -0.36 -44.20 37.32
C ARG A 135 1.01 -43.61 36.95
N TYR A 136 2.01 -43.37 37.80
CA TYR A 136 2.21 -43.31 39.28
C TYR A 136 2.98 -41.98 39.56
N GLY A 137 2.98 -41.28 40.70
CA GLY A 137 3.06 -41.68 42.12
C GLY A 137 4.54 -41.86 42.55
N GLN A 138 5.09 -41.50 43.72
CA GLN A 138 4.72 -40.79 44.97
C GLN A 138 6.07 -40.49 45.71
N ALA A 139 6.29 -39.62 46.71
CA ALA A 139 5.64 -38.47 47.38
C ALA A 139 6.77 -37.71 48.17
N TYR A 140 6.62 -36.61 48.94
CA TYR A 140 5.93 -36.47 50.24
C TYR A 140 5.87 -34.99 50.73
N ASN A 141 4.90 -34.72 51.60
CA ASN A 141 4.58 -33.51 52.40
C ASN A 141 5.76 -32.71 53.01
N GLY A 142 5.62 -31.43 53.43
CA GLY A 142 4.48 -30.49 53.37
C GLY A 142 4.47 -29.46 54.53
N VAL A 143 3.77 -28.32 54.34
CA VAL A 143 3.26 -27.34 55.35
C VAL A 143 4.28 -26.67 56.32
N GLY A 144 4.35 -25.33 56.50
CA GLY A 144 3.65 -24.19 55.88
C GLY A 144 3.75 -22.90 56.72
N LEU A 145 3.00 -21.86 56.28
CA LEU A 145 2.54 -20.66 57.01
C LEU A 145 3.46 -19.44 57.31
N LYS A 146 2.93 -18.28 56.84
CA LYS A 146 2.93 -16.90 57.41
C LYS A 146 4.06 -15.89 57.12
N GLN A 147 3.70 -14.95 56.24
CA GLN A 147 3.74 -13.47 56.43
C GLN A 147 4.46 -12.93 57.70
N ASN A 148 5.36 -11.95 57.56
CA ASN A 148 4.91 -10.54 57.65
C ASN A 148 5.89 -9.46 57.13
N SER A 149 5.28 -8.31 56.87
CA SER A 149 5.74 -6.98 56.42
C SER A 149 7.03 -6.34 57.01
N GLN A 150 7.76 -5.66 56.11
CA GLN A 150 8.22 -4.25 56.13
C GLN A 150 8.96 -3.60 57.34
N SER A 151 9.90 -2.70 56.98
CA SER A 151 10.35 -1.45 57.65
C SER A 151 11.88 -1.39 57.86
N HIS A 152 12.63 -0.77 56.94
CA HIS A 152 13.12 0.62 57.05
C HIS A 152 14.01 0.96 58.27
N ARG A 153 15.33 1.10 58.04
CA ARG A 153 16.07 2.38 58.26
C ARG A 153 17.52 2.38 57.72
N ARG A 154 17.90 3.52 57.16
CA ARG A 154 19.26 4.02 56.81
C ARG A 154 20.07 4.34 58.10
N PRO A 155 21.41 4.63 58.09
CA PRO A 155 22.15 5.33 57.02
C PRO A 155 23.64 4.98 56.72
N PHE A 156 24.10 5.58 55.61
CA PHE A 156 25.46 5.95 55.19
C PHE A 156 26.35 6.59 56.30
N PRO A 157 27.71 6.66 56.19
CA PRO A 157 28.42 7.16 54.99
C PRO A 157 29.81 6.60 54.59
N ALA A 158 30.28 7.16 53.47
CA ALA A 158 31.54 6.94 52.74
C ALA A 158 32.85 7.21 53.50
N SER A 159 33.97 6.61 53.04
CA SER A 159 35.07 7.33 52.34
C SER A 159 36.25 6.40 51.98
N LEU A 160 37.12 6.90 51.11
CA LEU A 160 38.37 6.32 50.56
C LEU A 160 39.37 5.82 51.62
N GLY A 161 40.27 4.89 51.22
CA GLY A 161 41.57 4.71 51.89
C GLY A 161 42.33 3.43 51.49
N ASP A 162 43.56 3.61 51.01
CA ASP A 162 44.55 2.60 50.57
C ASP A 162 44.84 1.42 51.53
N GLY A 163 45.42 0.33 51.01
CA GLY A 163 46.17 -0.61 51.87
C GLY A 163 46.22 -2.09 51.46
N TRP A 164 47.26 -2.44 50.71
CA TRP A 164 47.84 -3.76 50.41
C TRP A 164 47.54 -4.97 51.34
N PHE A 165 47.31 -6.14 50.70
CA PHE A 165 47.59 -7.55 51.08
C PHE A 165 47.87 -7.93 52.56
N PRO A 166 47.24 -9.01 53.07
CA PRO A 166 47.85 -10.35 52.87
C PRO A 166 46.87 -11.55 52.75
N GLY A 167 47.40 -12.69 52.30
CA GLY A 167 46.88 -14.03 52.67
C GLY A 167 46.16 -14.83 51.58
N VAL A 168 46.91 -15.47 50.68
CA VAL A 168 46.43 -16.65 49.95
C VAL A 168 46.56 -17.87 50.89
N PRO A 169 45.48 -18.63 51.18
CA PRO A 169 45.58 -19.85 51.96
C PRO A 169 46.10 -21.00 51.09
N SER A 170 47.15 -21.67 51.54
CA SER A 170 47.57 -22.95 50.96
C SER A 170 46.48 -23.99 51.13
N ARG A 171 46.22 -24.77 50.08
CA ARG A 171 45.68 -26.13 50.25
C ARG A 171 46.55 -27.12 49.50
N SER A 172 46.95 -28.15 50.22
CA SER A 172 47.85 -29.23 49.82
C SER A 172 47.23 -30.10 48.73
N ASP A 173 48.00 -30.36 47.67
CA ASP A 173 47.70 -31.42 46.71
C ASP A 173 48.43 -32.70 47.11
N GLU A 174 47.67 -33.79 47.19
CA GLU A 174 48.07 -35.05 47.81
C GLU A 174 48.54 -36.03 46.72
N MET A 175 49.81 -35.93 46.32
CA MET A 175 50.36 -36.80 45.28
C MET A 175 50.52 -38.24 45.75
N LEU A 176 49.58 -39.07 45.34
CA LEU A 176 49.65 -40.53 45.30
C LEU A 176 51.00 -40.98 44.71
N ARG A 177 51.75 -41.77 45.47
CA ARG A 177 52.98 -42.43 44.98
C ARG A 177 52.65 -43.82 44.49
N ASP A 178 52.73 -44.03 43.18
CA ASP A 178 52.71 -45.38 42.61
C ASP A 178 53.99 -46.12 43.01
N GLY A 179 53.81 -47.27 43.67
CA GLY A 179 54.90 -48.14 44.11
C GLY A 179 55.22 -49.17 43.05
N LEU A 180 56.23 -48.92 42.21
CA LEU A 180 56.78 -49.95 41.33
C LEU A 180 57.70 -50.89 42.12
N SER A 181 57.26 -52.15 42.24
CA SER A 181 57.98 -53.25 42.88
C SER A 181 59.37 -53.46 42.29
N LEU A 182 60.36 -53.66 43.17
CA LEU A 182 61.72 -54.06 42.77
C LEU A 182 62.15 -55.33 43.50
N GLU A 183 61.40 -56.41 43.28
CA GLU A 183 61.86 -57.77 43.53
C GLU A 183 62.90 -58.17 42.48
N ASN A 184 64.15 -57.74 42.68
CA ASN A 184 65.37 -58.44 42.30
C ASN A 184 66.58 -57.54 42.58
N MET A 185 67.43 -57.93 43.53
CA MET A 185 68.90 -57.75 43.52
C MET A 185 69.49 -58.31 44.83
N ASN A 186 69.46 -59.64 44.98
CA ASN A 186 70.42 -60.35 45.81
C ASN A 186 71.50 -60.93 44.89
N ALA A 187 72.77 -60.79 45.31
CA ALA A 187 73.99 -61.09 44.56
C ALA A 187 74.34 -60.13 43.39
N LEU A 188 75.10 -59.08 43.71
CA LEU A 188 76.12 -58.44 42.85
C LEU A 188 77.16 -57.77 43.77
N GLN A 189 78.40 -57.61 43.29
CA GLN A 189 79.53 -57.13 44.11
C GLN A 189 79.46 -55.61 44.35
N GLY A 190 80.29 -55.09 45.26
CA GLY A 190 80.17 -53.73 45.80
C GLY A 190 80.32 -52.60 44.75
N ASP A 191 81.08 -52.84 43.68
CA ASP A 191 81.46 -51.84 42.67
C ASP A 191 80.27 -51.44 41.76
N ASP A 192 79.53 -52.44 41.24
CA ASP A 192 78.38 -52.21 40.34
C ASP A 192 77.23 -51.42 40.99
N ARG A 193 77.16 -51.48 42.33
CA ARG A 193 76.12 -50.82 43.14
C ARG A 193 76.36 -49.33 43.36
N GLU A 194 77.55 -48.84 43.07
CA GLU A 194 77.91 -47.43 43.11
C GLU A 194 77.68 -46.83 41.72
N ALA A 195 78.21 -47.47 40.66
CA ALA A 195 77.98 -47.08 39.26
C ALA A 195 76.49 -46.96 38.86
N PHE A 196 75.63 -47.90 39.30
CA PHE A 196 74.19 -47.80 39.03
C PHE A 196 73.52 -46.63 39.77
N ARG A 197 74.00 -46.27 40.97
CA ARG A 197 73.51 -45.11 41.71
C ARG A 197 73.98 -43.81 41.08
N ASP A 198 75.23 -43.73 40.65
CA ASP A 198 75.77 -42.57 39.94
C ASP A 198 75.04 -42.33 38.62
N HIS A 199 74.78 -43.38 37.84
CA HIS A 199 73.98 -43.24 36.61
C HIS A 199 72.53 -42.79 36.89
N ARG A 200 71.91 -43.25 37.99
CA ARG A 200 70.59 -42.77 38.40
C ARG A 200 70.62 -41.31 38.86
N ILE A 201 71.68 -40.89 39.57
CA ILE A 201 71.91 -39.49 39.97
C ILE A 201 72.11 -38.62 38.73
N GLU A 202 72.90 -39.05 37.76
CA GLU A 202 73.14 -38.32 36.51
C GLU A 202 71.86 -38.15 35.68
N ASN A 203 71.03 -39.20 35.59
CA ASN A 203 69.73 -39.13 34.93
C ASN A 203 68.78 -38.14 35.65
N LEU A 204 68.72 -38.16 36.99
CA LEU A 204 67.94 -37.18 37.77
C LEU A 204 68.48 -35.75 37.64
N ILE A 205 69.79 -35.57 37.51
CA ILE A 205 70.43 -34.28 37.25
C ILE A 205 69.99 -33.74 35.88
N ARG A 206 69.98 -34.60 34.83
CA ARG A 206 69.49 -34.27 33.49
C ARG A 206 67.99 -33.95 33.46
N GLU A 207 67.15 -34.77 34.09
CA GLU A 207 65.70 -34.51 34.23
C GLU A 207 65.44 -33.16 34.91
N ARG A 208 66.19 -32.84 35.98
CA ARG A 208 66.09 -31.56 36.68
C ARG A 208 66.59 -30.37 35.85
N ASP A 209 67.65 -30.53 35.06
CA ASP A 209 68.08 -29.48 34.12
C ASP A 209 67.01 -29.24 33.03
N GLU A 210 66.42 -30.29 32.48
CA GLU A 210 65.36 -30.20 31.48
C GLU A 210 64.10 -29.50 32.02
N LEU A 211 63.60 -29.94 33.18
CA LEU A 211 62.47 -29.30 33.85
C LEU A 211 62.74 -27.82 34.19
N THR A 212 63.98 -27.44 34.53
CA THR A 212 64.32 -26.01 34.74
C THR A 212 64.44 -25.21 33.44
N ARG A 213 64.63 -25.86 32.29
CA ARG A 213 64.55 -25.23 30.97
C ARG A 213 63.10 -25.00 30.58
N GLU A 214 62.27 -26.03 30.66
CA GLU A 214 60.83 -25.97 30.37
C GLU A 214 60.11 -24.95 31.28
N LEU A 215 60.45 -24.90 32.57
CA LEU A 215 59.92 -23.88 33.51
C LEU A 215 60.35 -22.46 33.09
N ARG A 216 61.55 -22.27 32.52
CA ARG A 216 61.98 -20.97 32.01
C ARG A 216 61.21 -20.58 30.75
N GLU A 217 61.08 -21.49 29.79
CA GLU A 217 60.37 -21.27 28.53
C GLU A 217 58.87 -20.98 28.77
N THR A 218 58.21 -21.75 29.63
CA THR A 218 56.81 -21.50 30.04
C THR A 218 56.65 -20.20 30.81
N LYS A 219 57.63 -19.80 31.64
CA LYS A 219 57.61 -18.50 32.32
C LYS A 219 57.77 -17.33 31.34
N ASP A 220 58.61 -17.48 30.32
CA ASP A 220 58.85 -16.46 29.31
C ASP A 220 57.64 -16.29 28.37
N THR A 221 56.96 -17.38 27.98
CA THR A 221 55.69 -17.29 27.21
C THR A 221 54.56 -16.65 28.04
N VAL A 222 54.45 -16.96 29.34
CA VAL A 222 53.50 -16.30 30.25
C VAL A 222 53.82 -14.81 30.43
N MET A 223 55.10 -14.41 30.45
CA MET A 223 55.48 -12.99 30.44
C MET A 223 55.11 -12.30 29.13
N MET A 224 55.29 -12.96 27.98
CA MET A 224 54.91 -12.43 26.67
C MET A 224 53.40 -12.19 26.56
N GLN A 225 52.59 -13.21 26.89
CA GLN A 225 51.12 -13.11 26.93
C GLN A 225 50.64 -12.02 27.90
N LYS A 226 51.30 -11.86 29.06
CA LYS A 226 51.00 -10.76 30.00
C LYS A 226 51.29 -9.39 29.38
N GLY A 227 52.33 -9.26 28.57
CA GLY A 227 52.62 -8.07 27.77
C GLY A 227 51.51 -7.77 26.76
N GLU A 228 51.12 -8.77 25.97
CA GLU A 228 50.04 -8.67 24.98
C GLU A 228 48.70 -8.25 25.61
N ILE A 229 48.29 -8.91 26.70
CA ILE A 229 47.08 -8.55 27.47
C ILE A 229 47.13 -7.10 27.95
N SER A 230 48.31 -6.61 28.37
CA SER A 230 48.47 -5.22 28.80
C SER A 230 48.35 -4.22 27.64
N ILE A 231 48.81 -4.58 26.43
CA ILE A 231 48.65 -3.78 25.21
C ILE A 231 47.18 -3.75 24.78
N ILE A 232 46.51 -4.90 24.75
CA ILE A 232 45.09 -5.02 24.40
C ILE A 232 44.23 -4.16 25.33
N ARG A 233 44.43 -4.25 26.65
CA ARG A 233 43.73 -3.42 27.64
C ARG A 233 43.97 -1.92 27.41
N ALA A 234 45.21 -1.51 27.15
CA ALA A 234 45.55 -0.12 26.89
C ALA A 234 44.96 0.43 25.57
N ASN A 235 44.76 -0.43 24.57
CA ASN A 235 44.10 -0.06 23.32
C ASN A 235 42.58 0.02 23.50
N PHE A 236 41.96 -0.97 24.15
CA PHE A 236 40.54 -0.97 24.49
C PHE A 236 40.13 0.26 25.32
N GLU A 237 40.96 0.69 26.28
CA GLU A 237 40.70 1.90 27.07
C GLU A 237 40.76 3.19 26.23
N LYS A 238 41.64 3.27 25.23
CA LYS A 238 41.69 4.40 24.29
C LYS A 238 40.46 4.42 23.38
N GLU A 239 40.09 3.26 22.83
CA GLU A 239 38.93 3.11 21.97
C GLU A 239 37.62 3.43 22.71
N THR A 240 37.47 2.92 23.93
CA THR A 240 36.35 3.27 24.83
C THR A 240 36.27 4.79 25.07
N LYS A 241 37.41 5.50 25.20
CA LYS A 241 37.43 6.97 25.33
C LYS A 241 37.05 7.69 24.04
N VAL A 242 37.36 7.14 22.86
CA VAL A 242 36.92 7.68 21.56
C VAL A 242 35.43 7.44 21.36
N PHE A 243 34.94 6.24 21.60
CA PHE A 243 33.52 5.89 21.51
C PHE A 243 32.66 6.77 22.43
N ASN A 244 33.04 6.92 23.69
CA ASN A 244 32.33 7.80 24.63
C ASN A 244 32.30 9.28 24.17
N ARG A 245 33.34 9.76 23.48
CA ARG A 245 33.33 11.11 22.86
C ARG A 245 32.37 11.17 21.68
N GLN A 246 32.33 10.16 20.81
CA GLN A 246 31.38 10.10 19.69
C GLN A 246 29.93 10.08 20.17
N VAL A 247 29.61 9.24 21.17
CA VAL A 247 28.28 9.19 21.81
C VAL A 247 27.92 10.54 22.44
N GLY A 248 28.88 11.21 23.09
CA GLY A 248 28.67 12.56 23.64
C GLY A 248 28.37 13.63 22.58
N VAL A 249 29.06 13.59 21.44
CA VAL A 249 28.79 14.48 20.30
C VAL A 249 27.42 14.19 19.67
N LEU A 250 27.08 12.91 19.49
CA LEU A 250 25.80 12.49 18.90
C LEU A 250 24.62 12.91 19.79
N LYS A 251 24.68 12.65 21.10
CA LYS A 251 23.66 13.09 22.06
C LYS A 251 23.46 14.61 22.03
N LYS A 252 24.55 15.37 22.03
CA LYS A 252 24.48 16.84 21.92
C LYS A 252 23.83 17.30 20.60
N SER A 253 24.11 16.61 19.49
CA SER A 253 23.46 16.91 18.20
C SER A 253 21.96 16.65 18.25
N MET A 254 21.52 15.54 18.85
CA MET A 254 20.09 15.23 19.04
C MET A 254 19.39 16.24 19.94
N GLU A 255 20.04 16.68 21.03
CA GLU A 255 19.52 17.74 21.90
C GLU A 255 19.37 19.07 21.16
N GLU A 256 20.33 19.43 20.29
CA GLU A 256 20.26 20.64 19.47
C GLU A 256 19.15 20.57 18.41
N GLU A 257 18.96 19.42 17.76
CA GLU A 257 17.86 19.23 16.81
C GLU A 257 16.49 19.24 17.50
N ALA A 258 16.33 18.59 18.65
CA ALA A 258 15.12 18.68 19.46
C ALA A 258 14.81 20.14 19.88
N ALA A 259 15.83 20.91 20.26
CA ALA A 259 15.69 22.34 20.53
C ALA A 259 15.26 23.15 19.29
N ARG A 260 15.80 22.83 18.10
CA ARG A 260 15.39 23.47 16.84
C ARG A 260 13.94 23.14 16.47
N HIS A 261 13.51 21.88 16.59
CA HIS A 261 12.14 21.47 16.28
C HIS A 261 11.13 22.09 17.24
N THR A 262 11.41 22.12 18.54
CA THR A 262 10.55 22.79 19.53
C THR A 262 10.48 24.31 19.33
N ALA A 263 11.58 24.96 18.96
CA ALA A 263 11.57 26.37 18.57
C ALA A 263 10.73 26.63 17.31
N ALA A 264 10.81 25.75 16.29
CA ALA A 264 10.00 25.85 15.08
C ALA A 264 8.50 25.66 15.36
N LEU A 265 8.12 24.70 16.21
CA LEU A 265 6.74 24.49 16.65
C LEU A 265 6.19 25.71 17.39
N ASN A 266 6.98 26.31 18.29
CA ASN A 266 6.58 27.52 19.01
C ASN A 266 6.40 28.72 18.06
N ALA A 267 7.29 28.91 17.09
CA ALA A 267 7.16 29.96 16.08
C ALA A 267 5.92 29.76 15.18
N MET A 268 5.55 28.51 14.85
CA MET A 268 4.33 28.21 14.11
C MET A 268 3.08 28.43 14.98
N LYS A 269 3.12 28.09 16.28
CA LYS A 269 2.04 28.35 17.23
C LYS A 269 1.80 29.86 17.42
N GLU A 270 2.86 30.66 17.49
CA GLU A 270 2.76 32.12 17.55
C GLU A 270 2.14 32.70 16.26
N LYS A 271 2.57 32.23 15.08
CA LYS A 271 1.92 32.60 13.80
C LYS A 271 0.44 32.23 13.78
N ASN A 272 0.07 31.04 14.28
CA ASN A 272 -1.33 30.64 14.36
C ASN A 272 -2.14 31.56 15.28
N ASN A 273 -1.63 31.87 16.49
CA ASN A 273 -2.28 32.81 17.40
C ASN A 273 -2.44 34.22 16.79
N ASN A 274 -1.44 34.68 16.03
CA ASN A 274 -1.50 35.94 15.30
C ASN A 274 -2.53 35.91 14.16
N LEU A 275 -2.67 34.79 13.44
CA LEU A 275 -3.70 34.60 12.42
C LEU A 275 -5.10 34.53 13.02
N VAL A 276 -5.29 33.81 14.14
CA VAL A 276 -6.56 33.75 14.88
C VAL A 276 -6.96 35.14 15.39
N THR A 277 -6.02 35.91 15.94
CA THR A 277 -6.27 37.29 16.38
C THR A 277 -6.70 38.18 15.21
N ARG A 278 -6.04 38.07 14.05
CA ARG A 278 -6.42 38.81 12.83
C ARG A 278 -7.77 38.37 12.28
N TYR A 279 -8.08 37.07 12.32
CA TYR A 279 -9.37 36.53 11.91
C TYR A 279 -10.51 37.09 12.78
N HIS A 280 -10.36 37.10 14.10
CA HIS A 280 -11.36 37.71 14.99
C HIS A 280 -11.52 39.21 14.75
N PHE A 281 -10.44 39.95 14.51
CA PHE A 281 -10.52 41.37 14.17
C PHE A 281 -11.30 41.60 12.86
N LEU A 282 -10.97 40.85 11.81
CA LEU A 282 -11.65 40.92 10.51
C LEU A 282 -13.13 40.47 10.59
N GLN A 283 -13.43 39.49 11.43
CA GLN A 283 -14.80 39.04 11.71
C GLN A 283 -15.60 40.12 12.44
N GLN A 284 -14.99 40.86 13.38
CA GLN A 284 -15.62 41.99 14.06
C GLN A 284 -15.87 43.15 13.09
N GLU A 285 -14.88 43.50 12.25
CA GLU A 285 -14.98 44.53 11.22
C GLU A 285 -16.11 44.21 10.21
N HIS A 286 -16.16 42.97 9.71
CA HIS A 286 -17.24 42.51 8.83
C HIS A 286 -18.62 42.55 9.50
N ASN A 287 -18.72 42.15 10.77
CA ASN A 287 -19.97 42.24 11.52
C ASN A 287 -20.41 43.70 11.75
N GLN A 288 -19.48 44.63 11.95
CA GLN A 288 -19.77 46.06 12.03
C GLN A 288 -20.27 46.58 10.68
N GLU A 289 -19.61 46.28 9.57
CA GLU A 289 -20.05 46.66 8.22
C GLU A 289 -21.44 46.08 7.89
N LEU A 290 -21.74 44.85 8.31
CA LEU A 290 -23.08 44.27 8.21
C LEU A 290 -24.14 45.00 9.05
N GLN A 291 -23.78 45.55 10.21
CA GLN A 291 -24.68 46.40 11.00
C GLN A 291 -24.87 47.77 10.35
N GLU A 292 -23.80 48.39 9.86
CA GLU A 292 -23.86 49.68 9.16
C GLU A 292 -24.68 49.58 7.87
N THR A 293 -24.47 48.56 7.04
CA THR A 293 -25.27 48.31 5.83
C THR A 293 -26.74 47.97 6.14
N LYS A 294 -27.03 47.23 7.23
CA LYS A 294 -28.42 47.06 7.72
C LYS A 294 -29.04 48.40 8.13
N SER A 295 -28.31 49.23 8.88
CA SER A 295 -28.79 50.56 9.31
C SER A 295 -29.02 51.50 8.11
N LEU A 296 -28.17 51.45 7.09
CA LEU A 296 -28.31 52.19 5.84
C LEU A 296 -29.52 51.71 5.04
N ARG A 297 -29.72 50.40 4.92
CA ARG A 297 -30.93 49.81 4.29
C ARG A 297 -32.20 50.21 5.02
N GLN A 298 -32.18 50.26 6.36
CA GLN A 298 -33.32 50.70 7.15
C GLN A 298 -33.60 52.20 6.95
N ARG A 299 -32.58 53.06 7.04
CA ARG A 299 -32.70 54.50 6.71
C ARG A 299 -33.18 54.78 5.27
N LEU A 300 -32.84 53.91 4.31
CA LEU A 300 -33.34 53.98 2.94
C LEU A 300 -34.80 53.52 2.80
N LYS A 301 -35.25 52.59 3.66
CA LYS A 301 -36.63 52.08 3.70
C LYS A 301 -37.58 53.02 4.44
N ASP A 302 -37.08 53.73 5.45
CA ASP A 302 -37.85 54.68 6.27
C ASP A 302 -37.98 56.08 5.64
N ARG A 303 -37.60 56.27 4.37
CA ARG A 303 -37.78 57.54 3.63
C ARG A 303 -39.23 57.64 3.12
N PRO A 304 -40.05 58.58 3.60
CA PRO A 304 -41.42 58.73 3.11
C PRO A 304 -41.43 59.23 1.66
N GLN A 305 -42.38 58.71 0.90
CA GLN A 305 -42.65 59.14 -0.47
C GLN A 305 -43.43 60.46 -0.40
N ALA A 306 -42.72 61.58 -0.62
CA ALA A 306 -43.35 62.90 -0.62
C ALA A 306 -44.25 63.08 -1.85
N ASP A 307 -45.46 63.60 -1.62
CA ASP A 307 -46.44 63.86 -2.67
C ASP A 307 -45.95 64.91 -3.68
N LYS A 308 -46.49 64.78 -4.90
CA LYS A 308 -46.36 65.81 -5.94
C LYS A 308 -47.30 66.96 -5.61
N ASP A 309 -46.81 68.21 -5.68
CA ASP A 309 -47.52 69.25 -6.41
C ASP A 309 -46.66 70.48 -6.75
N ALA A 310 -47.10 71.19 -7.80
CA ALA A 310 -46.67 72.52 -8.26
C ALA A 310 -45.20 72.78 -8.70
N SER A 311 -44.99 72.88 -10.02
CA SER A 311 -43.97 73.73 -10.67
C SER A 311 -44.62 75.08 -11.05
N PRO A 312 -43.88 76.23 -11.20
CA PRO A 312 -43.14 76.45 -12.45
C PRO A 312 -41.82 77.29 -12.38
N VAL A 313 -40.83 76.82 -13.15
CA VAL A 313 -39.91 77.54 -14.07
C VAL A 313 -39.28 78.90 -13.66
N GLY A 314 -37.94 78.91 -13.58
CA GLY A 314 -37.09 80.10 -13.70
C GLY A 314 -35.58 79.79 -13.60
N THR A 315 -34.81 79.93 -14.69
CA THR A 315 -33.34 79.70 -14.76
C THR A 315 -32.56 81.04 -14.60
N PRO A 316 -31.20 81.17 -14.62
CA PRO A 316 -30.14 80.20 -14.98
C PRO A 316 -28.77 80.27 -14.22
N LYS A 317 -27.86 79.34 -14.60
CA LYS A 317 -26.37 79.40 -14.72
C LYS A 317 -25.50 78.44 -13.89
N ARG A 318 -24.56 77.82 -14.63
CA ARG A 318 -23.34 77.10 -14.21
C ARG A 318 -22.60 77.78 -13.04
N GLY A 319 -21.89 77.08 -12.15
CA GLY A 319 -21.63 75.63 -12.04
C GLY A 319 -20.14 75.31 -11.81
N MET A 320 -19.84 74.32 -10.97
CA MET A 320 -18.54 73.62 -10.96
C MET A 320 -18.68 72.27 -10.26
N ALA A 321 -18.15 71.21 -10.88
CA ALA A 321 -18.12 69.88 -10.25
C ALA A 321 -16.95 69.79 -9.25
N ARG A 322 -17.19 69.21 -8.07
CA ARG A 322 -16.16 68.64 -7.20
C ARG A 322 -16.66 67.35 -6.54
N SER A 323 -16.75 66.30 -7.36
CA SER A 323 -16.67 64.92 -6.88
C SER A 323 -15.23 64.61 -6.49
N LEU A 324 -15.02 63.93 -5.36
CA LEU A 324 -13.71 63.54 -4.81
C LEU A 324 -12.71 64.71 -4.62
N ARG A 325 -12.75 65.33 -3.44
CA ARG A 325 -11.55 65.91 -2.85
C ARG A 325 -11.18 65.06 -1.63
N ASP A 326 -10.02 64.43 -1.70
CA ASP A 326 -9.39 63.74 -0.58
C ASP A 326 -9.15 64.72 0.57
N GLY A 327 -9.36 64.26 1.80
CA GLY A 327 -9.57 65.09 2.99
C GLY A 327 -8.29 65.39 3.79
N PHE A 328 -7.15 65.52 3.12
CA PHE A 328 -5.88 65.90 3.74
C PHE A 328 -5.27 67.11 3.03
N ASP A 329 -5.38 68.27 3.69
CA ASP A 329 -4.43 69.38 3.64
C ASP A 329 -4.21 69.80 5.10
N ASP A 330 -2.97 70.19 5.42
CA ASP A 330 -2.43 70.38 6.76
C ASP A 330 -3.10 71.50 7.58
N ASP A 331 -3.17 71.35 8.91
CA ASP A 331 -2.34 72.15 9.85
C ASP A 331 -2.63 71.84 11.34
N ASP A 332 -1.58 71.96 12.16
CA ASP A 332 -1.56 72.22 13.62
C ASP A 332 -2.30 71.27 14.61
N ILE A 333 -1.51 70.48 15.37
CA ILE A 333 -1.10 70.81 16.77
C ILE A 333 -0.13 69.75 17.33
N MET A 334 0.98 70.24 17.91
CA MET A 334 1.97 69.44 18.66
C MET A 334 1.43 68.97 20.03
N VAL A 335 1.77 67.74 20.47
CA VAL A 335 2.34 67.55 21.84
C VAL A 335 3.28 66.32 21.96
N MET A 336 4.58 66.63 22.02
CA MET A 336 5.64 66.09 22.91
C MET A 336 5.84 64.58 23.16
N SER A 337 7.11 64.17 23.03
CA SER A 337 7.70 62.88 23.40
C SER A 337 8.35 62.92 24.81
N PRO A 338 8.70 61.75 25.40
CA PRO A 338 10.13 61.45 25.63
C PRO A 338 10.52 60.03 25.14
N SER A 339 11.62 59.81 24.40
CA SER A 339 13.05 59.78 24.80
C SER A 339 13.41 58.68 25.83
N LYS A 340 14.55 57.95 25.78
CA LYS A 340 15.65 57.76 24.80
C LYS A 340 16.65 56.71 25.36
N SER A 341 17.22 55.82 24.54
CA SER A 341 18.60 55.25 24.66
C SER A 341 18.85 54.28 23.48
N ALA A 342 19.65 54.60 22.44
CA ALA A 342 21.10 54.44 22.32
C ALA A 342 21.57 52.95 22.35
N ARG A 343 22.40 52.42 21.42
CA ARG A 343 23.38 53.02 20.47
C ARG A 343 23.44 52.29 19.09
N ARG A 344 24.08 52.96 18.12
CA ARG A 344 24.49 52.53 16.75
C ARG A 344 25.79 51.65 16.78
N PRO A 345 26.32 51.05 15.68
CA PRO A 345 26.40 51.60 14.30
C PRO A 345 26.23 50.68 13.07
N LYS A 346 26.16 51.34 11.90
CA LYS A 346 26.24 50.81 10.52
C LYS A 346 27.69 50.59 10.05
N PRO A 347 27.88 49.90 8.91
CA PRO A 347 28.68 50.47 7.82
C PRO A 347 27.86 50.80 6.54
N THR A 348 28.47 51.57 5.65
CA THR A 348 27.92 52.16 4.41
C THR A 348 28.34 51.42 3.13
N PRO A 349 27.57 51.48 2.04
CA PRO A 349 28.05 51.16 0.69
C PRO A 349 28.64 52.39 -0.03
N PRO A 350 29.73 52.27 -0.83
CA PRO A 350 30.25 53.34 -1.67
C PRO A 350 29.72 53.31 -3.12
N THR A 351 29.75 54.47 -3.77
CA THR A 351 29.30 54.73 -5.15
C THR A 351 30.39 54.57 -6.22
N ALA A 352 30.05 53.91 -7.34
CA ALA A 352 30.59 54.13 -8.71
C ALA A 352 29.64 53.44 -9.71
N VAL A 353 29.06 54.04 -10.76
CA VAL A 353 29.61 54.77 -11.93
C VAL A 353 30.38 53.86 -12.91
N ASN A 354 29.67 53.13 -13.80
CA ASN A 354 29.73 53.28 -15.28
C ASN A 354 29.04 52.18 -16.13
N LYS A 355 28.20 52.64 -17.07
CA LYS A 355 27.97 52.17 -18.46
C LYS A 355 28.52 50.79 -18.92
N ARG A 356 27.64 49.84 -19.32
CA ARG A 356 27.59 49.23 -20.69
C ARG A 356 26.45 48.19 -20.94
N LYS A 357 25.51 48.57 -21.82
CA LYS A 357 25.07 47.87 -23.06
C LYS A 357 24.65 46.37 -23.05
N ARG A 358 23.31 46.13 -23.13
CA ARG A 358 22.58 44.95 -23.70
C ARG A 358 22.73 43.60 -22.94
N LYS A 359 21.75 42.68 -22.89
CA LYS A 359 20.43 42.54 -23.54
C LYS A 359 19.35 42.11 -22.51
N ALA A 360 18.07 42.26 -22.87
CA ALA A 360 16.95 41.53 -22.24
C ALA A 360 16.23 40.70 -23.32
N ASP A 361 16.12 39.39 -23.10
CA ASP A 361 15.35 38.44 -23.92
C ASP A 361 14.88 37.31 -22.97
N VAL A 362 13.67 37.45 -22.39
CA VAL A 362 12.90 36.37 -21.75
C VAL A 362 11.42 36.62 -22.04
N PRO A 363 10.75 35.79 -22.87
CA PRO A 363 9.30 35.86 -23.04
C PRO A 363 8.58 34.87 -22.12
N SER A 364 7.64 35.36 -21.31
CA SER A 364 6.52 34.57 -20.79
C SER A 364 5.22 35.33 -21.13
N PRO A 365 4.17 34.67 -21.66
CA PRO A 365 3.17 35.37 -22.46
C PRO A 365 1.95 35.82 -21.66
N VAL A 366 1.85 37.13 -21.38
CA VAL A 366 0.57 37.79 -21.10
C VAL A 366 0.38 38.89 -22.14
N LYS A 367 -0.62 38.73 -23.03
CA LYS A 367 -0.98 39.76 -24.02
C LYS A 367 -1.62 40.96 -23.29
N PRO A 368 -1.09 42.19 -23.41
CA PRO A 368 -1.77 43.37 -22.89
C PRO A 368 -2.99 43.72 -23.76
N LEU A 369 -4.07 44.20 -23.13
CA LEU A 369 -5.26 44.67 -23.85
C LEU A 369 -4.93 45.91 -24.70
N VAL A 370 -5.31 45.87 -25.98
CA VAL A 370 -5.17 47.01 -26.90
C VAL A 370 -6.40 47.91 -26.79
N LEU A 371 -6.27 49.03 -26.09
CA LEU A 371 -7.22 50.13 -26.17
C LEU A 371 -7.05 50.83 -27.53
N ARG A 372 -8.09 50.79 -28.37
CA ARG A 372 -8.11 51.50 -29.65
C ARG A 372 -8.24 53.01 -29.39
N SER A 373 -7.16 53.75 -29.61
CA SER A 373 -7.19 55.21 -29.79
C SER A 373 -7.21 55.55 -31.27
N SER A 374 -8.07 56.49 -31.67
CA SER A 374 -8.38 56.84 -33.05
C SER A 374 -7.28 57.62 -33.77
N ASN A 375 -7.23 57.49 -35.09
CA ASN A 375 -6.29 58.14 -36.02
C ASN A 375 -6.13 59.66 -35.80
N THR A 376 -4.89 60.13 -35.90
CA THR A 376 -4.55 61.53 -36.18
C THR A 376 -4.27 61.72 -37.68
N HIS A 377 -4.98 62.65 -38.32
CA HIS A 377 -4.58 63.29 -39.58
C HIS A 377 -4.50 64.82 -39.35
N PRO A 378 -3.47 65.52 -39.88
CA PRO A 378 -3.35 66.99 -39.86
C PRO A 378 -3.72 67.60 -41.23
N PRO A 379 -3.66 68.94 -41.41
CA PRO A 379 -4.19 70.03 -40.57
C PRO A 379 -5.07 71.03 -41.38
N ASP A 380 -5.35 72.21 -40.80
CA ASP A 380 -5.78 73.49 -41.41
C ASP A 380 -7.27 73.89 -41.61
N ARG A 381 -7.48 75.20 -41.34
CA ARG A 381 -8.58 76.14 -41.69
C ARG A 381 -9.89 76.21 -40.85
N PRO A 382 -10.59 77.37 -40.86
CA PRO A 382 -11.34 77.91 -39.71
C PRO A 382 -12.88 77.74 -39.80
N PRO A 383 -13.65 78.11 -38.75
CA PRO A 383 -15.02 77.61 -38.57
C PRO A 383 -16.11 78.39 -39.30
N SER A 384 -17.23 77.71 -39.54
CA SER A 384 -18.53 78.28 -39.93
C SER A 384 -19.67 77.79 -38.99
N PRO A 385 -20.83 78.48 -38.92
CA PRO A 385 -21.81 78.31 -37.84
C PRO A 385 -22.78 77.11 -38.01
N PRO A 386 -23.56 76.74 -36.97
CA PRO A 386 -24.28 75.47 -36.90
C PRO A 386 -25.73 75.51 -37.42
N PRO A 387 -26.25 74.35 -37.89
CA PRO A 387 -27.68 74.01 -37.85
C PRO A 387 -28.03 73.07 -36.66
N PRO A 388 -29.33 72.87 -36.33
CA PRO A 388 -29.76 72.51 -34.99
C PRO A 388 -29.98 71.00 -34.72
N ALA A 389 -30.28 70.70 -33.45
CA ALA A 389 -30.37 69.38 -32.84
C ALA A 389 -31.46 68.44 -33.39
N GLN A 390 -31.13 67.15 -33.39
CA GLN A 390 -32.04 65.99 -33.30
C GLN A 390 -31.38 65.02 -32.30
N THR A 391 -31.84 64.97 -31.05
CA THR A 391 -32.78 63.98 -30.48
C THR A 391 -32.25 62.54 -30.43
N ASP A 392 -32.12 62.04 -29.19
CA ASP A 392 -32.18 60.64 -28.77
C ASP A 392 -31.27 59.62 -29.46
N GLY A 393 -30.00 59.60 -29.05
CA GLY A 393 -29.21 58.38 -29.10
C GLY A 393 -29.73 57.39 -28.05
N PRO A 394 -30.05 56.12 -28.40
CA PRO A 394 -30.58 55.17 -27.44
C PRO A 394 -29.55 54.88 -26.35
N MET A 395 -29.98 54.91 -25.09
CA MET A 395 -29.17 54.40 -23.98
C MET A 395 -28.89 52.91 -24.22
N VAL A 396 -27.68 52.59 -24.68
CA VAL A 396 -27.18 51.22 -24.68
C VAL A 396 -27.19 50.75 -23.22
N PRO A 397 -28.01 49.74 -22.86
CA PRO A 397 -27.99 49.24 -21.51
C PRO A 397 -26.62 48.60 -21.28
N VAL A 398 -25.90 49.07 -20.26
CA VAL A 398 -24.70 48.40 -19.78
C VAL A 398 -25.12 47.10 -19.11
N ILE A 399 -25.31 46.06 -19.94
CA ILE A 399 -25.55 44.69 -19.48
C ILE A 399 -24.33 44.31 -18.65
N ARG A 400 -24.50 44.25 -17.32
CA ARG A 400 -23.53 43.61 -16.44
C ARG A 400 -23.45 42.16 -16.86
N LYS A 401 -22.36 41.77 -17.54
CA LYS A 401 -22.07 40.37 -17.81
C LYS A 401 -21.98 39.64 -16.48
N ASP A 402 -22.97 38.80 -16.20
CA ASP A 402 -22.87 37.85 -15.12
C ASP A 402 -21.84 36.79 -15.50
N LYS A 403 -20.73 36.74 -14.75
CA LYS A 403 -19.64 35.80 -14.98
C LYS A 403 -20.09 34.35 -14.78
N GLN A 404 -21.11 34.10 -13.95
CA GLN A 404 -21.65 32.77 -13.75
C GLN A 404 -22.46 32.33 -14.97
N ALA A 405 -23.35 33.19 -15.47
CA ALA A 405 -24.09 32.93 -16.71
C ALA A 405 -23.16 32.73 -17.92
N GLU A 406 -22.08 33.51 -18.05
CA GLU A 406 -21.08 33.36 -19.12
C GLU A 406 -20.35 32.00 -19.03
N ARG A 407 -20.07 31.50 -17.82
CA ARG A 407 -19.53 30.15 -17.60
C ARG A 407 -20.53 29.05 -17.94
N SER A 408 -21.77 29.13 -17.43
CA SER A 408 -22.80 28.11 -17.68
C SER A 408 -23.16 28.01 -19.16
N LEU A 409 -23.16 29.13 -19.90
CA LEU A 409 -23.34 29.14 -21.35
C LEU A 409 -22.13 28.52 -22.08
N SER A 410 -20.90 28.85 -21.66
CA SER A 410 -19.68 28.22 -22.23
C SER A 410 -19.61 26.72 -21.97
N PHE A 411 -20.08 26.26 -20.81
CA PHE A 411 -20.19 24.84 -20.47
C PHE A 411 -21.22 24.14 -21.37
N LEU A 412 -22.45 24.68 -21.47
CA LEU A 412 -23.48 24.13 -22.37
C LEU A 412 -23.00 24.08 -23.83
N GLN A 413 -22.33 25.14 -24.29
CA GLN A 413 -21.76 25.18 -25.63
C GLN A 413 -20.72 24.07 -25.81
N SER A 414 -19.81 23.86 -24.85
CA SER A 414 -18.82 22.78 -24.89
C SER A 414 -19.45 21.38 -24.95
N ILE A 415 -20.58 21.15 -24.26
CA ILE A 415 -21.29 19.86 -24.32
C ILE A 415 -22.05 19.69 -25.64
N LEU A 416 -22.67 20.75 -26.18
CA LEU A 416 -23.38 20.68 -27.45
C LEU A 416 -22.45 20.58 -28.67
N GLU A 417 -21.24 21.15 -28.58
CA GLU A 417 -20.17 21.05 -29.57
C GLU A 417 -19.34 19.75 -29.43
N TYR A 418 -19.60 18.92 -28.42
CA TYR A 418 -18.89 17.67 -28.19
C TYR A 418 -19.03 16.71 -29.38
N GLN A 419 -17.90 16.17 -29.85
CA GLN A 419 -17.84 15.13 -30.87
C GLN A 419 -17.52 13.79 -30.22
N VAL A 420 -18.32 12.77 -30.51
CA VAL A 420 -18.18 11.43 -29.94
C VAL A 420 -16.83 10.84 -30.36
N LYS A 421 -16.03 10.33 -29.41
CA LYS A 421 -14.63 9.90 -29.64
C LYS A 421 -14.50 8.84 -30.75
N GLN A 422 -15.48 7.95 -30.86
CA GLN A 422 -15.47 6.85 -31.83
C GLN A 422 -16.01 7.25 -33.22
N THR A 423 -17.18 7.89 -33.30
CA THR A 423 -17.83 8.20 -34.60
C THR A 423 -17.44 9.56 -35.16
N LYS A 424 -16.95 10.48 -34.32
CA LYS A 424 -16.71 11.91 -34.59
C LYS A 424 -17.95 12.70 -35.01
N GLU A 425 -19.13 12.11 -34.87
CA GLU A 425 -20.41 12.79 -35.04
C GLU A 425 -20.64 13.72 -33.84
N PRO A 426 -21.31 14.88 -34.04
CA PRO A 426 -21.68 15.75 -32.93
C PRO A 426 -22.72 15.05 -32.05
N LEU A 427 -22.63 15.27 -30.74
CA LEU A 427 -23.41 14.60 -29.71
C LEU A 427 -24.92 14.54 -30.02
N VAL A 428 -25.50 15.66 -30.46
CA VAL A 428 -26.94 15.75 -30.73
C VAL A 428 -27.38 14.84 -31.89
N GLU A 429 -26.53 14.67 -32.92
CA GLU A 429 -26.82 13.78 -34.06
C GLU A 429 -26.73 12.32 -33.65
N ALA A 430 -25.68 11.93 -32.90
CA ALA A 430 -25.56 10.58 -32.35
C ALA A 430 -26.79 10.20 -31.49
N LEU A 431 -27.32 11.14 -30.71
CA LEU A 431 -28.53 10.95 -29.90
C LEU A 431 -29.85 10.88 -30.71
N VAL A 432 -29.88 11.21 -32.01
CA VAL A 432 -31.06 10.97 -32.88
C VAL A 432 -31.23 9.48 -33.17
N GLY A 433 -30.13 8.72 -33.23
CA GLY A 433 -30.14 7.28 -33.50
C GLY A 433 -30.83 6.44 -32.42
N PHE A 434 -30.93 6.96 -31.19
CA PHE A 434 -31.47 6.23 -30.03
C PHE A 434 -32.90 6.64 -29.68
N SER A 435 -33.73 5.64 -29.39
CA SER A 435 -35.09 5.82 -28.87
C SER A 435 -35.48 4.62 -28.02
N PHE A 436 -36.18 4.87 -26.91
CA PHE A 436 -36.62 3.84 -25.98
C PHE A 436 -37.55 2.83 -26.65
N PRO A 437 -37.39 1.51 -26.44
CA PRO A 437 -38.32 0.50 -26.95
C PRO A 437 -39.78 0.75 -26.52
N THR A 438 -39.99 1.27 -25.31
CA THR A 438 -41.34 1.64 -24.82
C THR A 438 -41.94 2.88 -25.48
N ASN A 439 -41.12 3.78 -26.05
CA ASN A 439 -41.57 4.96 -26.76
C ASN A 439 -40.64 5.30 -27.94
N PRO A 440 -40.78 4.61 -29.08
CA PRO A 440 -39.92 4.80 -30.24
C PRO A 440 -40.07 6.18 -30.91
N SER A 441 -41.12 6.94 -30.58
CA SER A 441 -41.42 8.24 -31.17
C SER A 441 -40.56 9.38 -30.62
N LYS A 442 -40.18 9.36 -29.32
CA LYS A 442 -39.32 10.39 -28.71
C LYS A 442 -37.86 9.94 -28.74
N LYS A 443 -37.04 10.61 -29.56
CA LYS A 443 -35.58 10.38 -29.65
C LYS A 443 -34.85 10.90 -28.42
N PHE A 444 -33.66 10.36 -28.12
CA PHE A 444 -32.85 10.82 -26.98
C PHE A 444 -32.45 12.29 -27.15
N SER A 445 -32.11 12.72 -28.37
CA SER A 445 -31.84 14.12 -28.69
C SER A 445 -33.01 15.06 -28.37
N ALA A 446 -34.24 14.63 -28.65
CA ALA A 446 -35.45 15.37 -28.30
C ALA A 446 -35.68 15.43 -26.78
N ILE A 447 -35.31 14.39 -26.02
CA ILE A 447 -35.36 14.41 -24.54
C ILE A 447 -34.30 15.35 -23.98
N LEU A 448 -33.08 15.33 -24.54
CA LEU A 448 -31.99 16.20 -24.12
C LEU A 448 -32.34 17.68 -24.35
N LEU A 449 -32.77 18.06 -25.55
CA LEU A 449 -33.10 19.45 -25.88
C LEU A 449 -34.29 19.98 -25.08
N ASP A 450 -35.31 19.15 -24.87
CA ASP A 450 -36.46 19.43 -23.99
C ASP A 450 -35.99 19.65 -22.54
N GLY A 451 -35.13 18.76 -22.01
CA GLY A 451 -34.54 18.92 -20.67
C GLY A 451 -33.69 20.20 -20.54
N VAL A 452 -32.77 20.44 -21.48
CA VAL A 452 -31.89 21.63 -21.53
C VAL A 452 -32.69 22.94 -21.54
N ALA A 453 -33.82 22.99 -22.26
CA ALA A 453 -34.69 24.17 -22.30
C ALA A 453 -35.34 24.52 -20.94
N HIS A 454 -35.42 23.55 -20.02
CA HIS A 454 -35.96 23.74 -18.67
C HIS A 454 -34.90 24.01 -17.59
N LEU A 455 -33.60 23.84 -17.89
CA LEU A 455 -32.50 24.08 -16.94
C LEU A 455 -32.36 25.55 -16.56
N LYS A 456 -32.29 25.86 -15.26
CA LYS A 456 -32.18 27.22 -14.72
C LYS A 456 -31.45 27.24 -13.38
N GLY A 457 -30.64 28.28 -13.15
CA GLY A 457 -29.95 28.51 -11.87
C GLY A 457 -28.54 27.94 -11.80
N ASP A 458 -27.96 27.97 -10.60
CA ASP A 458 -26.52 27.78 -10.40
C ASP A 458 -26.05 26.30 -10.50
N ARG A 459 -26.96 25.34 -10.38
CA ARG A 459 -26.68 23.88 -10.49
C ARG A 459 -26.81 23.33 -11.92
N LEU A 460 -26.77 24.19 -12.94
CA LEU A 460 -27.03 23.84 -14.33
C LEU A 460 -26.22 22.64 -14.86
N ALA A 461 -24.93 22.53 -14.48
CA ALA A 461 -24.10 21.39 -14.86
C ALA A 461 -24.56 20.08 -14.21
N GLY A 462 -24.91 20.12 -12.92
CA GLY A 462 -25.41 18.96 -12.17
C GLY A 462 -26.76 18.49 -12.67
N ASP A 463 -27.66 19.42 -12.97
CA ASP A 463 -28.97 19.11 -13.53
C ASP A 463 -28.87 18.59 -14.98
N LEU A 464 -27.90 19.06 -15.78
CA LEU A 464 -27.59 18.48 -17.09
C LEU A 464 -27.04 17.05 -16.98
N LEU A 465 -26.09 16.81 -16.08
CA LEU A 465 -25.55 15.48 -15.79
C LEU A 465 -26.69 14.53 -15.36
N GLN A 466 -27.61 15.01 -14.53
CA GLN A 466 -28.78 14.26 -14.09
C GLN A 466 -29.72 13.84 -15.24
N ILE A 467 -29.84 14.63 -16.32
CA ILE A 467 -30.56 14.22 -17.53
C ILE A 467 -29.91 12.98 -18.15
N PHE A 468 -28.59 12.96 -18.33
CA PHE A 468 -27.87 11.80 -18.87
C PHE A 468 -27.94 10.58 -17.94
N ILE A 469 -27.80 10.77 -16.63
CA ILE A 469 -28.00 9.69 -15.64
C ILE A 469 -29.43 9.13 -15.73
N SER A 470 -30.45 9.97 -15.91
CA SER A 470 -31.85 9.51 -16.04
C SER A 470 -32.08 8.70 -17.34
N LEU A 471 -31.46 9.12 -18.46
CA LEU A 471 -31.50 8.38 -19.72
C LEU A 471 -30.82 7.02 -19.59
N TRP A 472 -29.69 6.96 -18.88
CA TRP A 472 -28.96 5.72 -18.61
C TRP A 472 -29.75 4.79 -17.67
N SER A 473 -30.22 5.28 -16.53
CA SER A 473 -31.07 4.53 -15.59
C SER A 473 -32.31 3.94 -16.29
N ARG A 474 -32.93 4.70 -17.19
CA ARG A 474 -34.07 4.23 -17.97
C ARG A 474 -33.66 3.21 -19.04
N SER A 475 -32.53 3.39 -19.71
CA SER A 475 -32.00 2.43 -20.69
C SER A 475 -31.71 1.07 -20.05
N MET A 476 -31.16 1.08 -18.82
CA MET A 476 -30.95 -0.10 -17.98
C MET A 476 -32.27 -0.81 -17.65
N LYS A 477 -33.28 -0.06 -17.17
CA LYS A 477 -34.61 -0.60 -16.84
C LYS A 477 -35.35 -1.22 -18.04
N GLU A 478 -35.16 -0.66 -19.24
CA GLU A 478 -35.73 -1.18 -20.49
C GLU A 478 -34.84 -2.23 -21.19
N GLN A 479 -33.74 -2.66 -20.58
CA GLN A 479 -32.74 -3.58 -21.15
C GLN A 479 -32.21 -3.15 -22.54
N TYR A 480 -32.16 -1.83 -22.78
CA TYR A 480 -31.74 -1.24 -24.04
C TYR A 480 -30.28 -0.80 -23.95
N TYR A 481 -29.37 -1.70 -24.31
CA TYR A 481 -27.94 -1.54 -24.02
C TYR A 481 -27.16 -0.71 -25.07
N LYS A 482 -27.65 -0.62 -26.32
CA LYS A 482 -27.04 0.15 -27.43
C LYS A 482 -26.53 1.56 -27.09
N PRO A 483 -27.25 2.43 -26.35
CA PRO A 483 -26.77 3.77 -26.03
C PRO A 483 -25.74 3.82 -24.89
N ILE A 484 -25.49 2.72 -24.16
CA ILE A 484 -24.73 2.75 -22.91
C ILE A 484 -23.28 3.21 -23.12
N ALA A 485 -22.59 2.73 -24.16
CA ALA A 485 -21.23 3.16 -24.46
C ALA A 485 -21.12 4.69 -24.65
N LEU A 486 -22.09 5.29 -25.36
CA LEU A 486 -22.17 6.74 -25.55
C LEU A 486 -22.51 7.47 -24.25
N LEU A 487 -23.45 6.94 -23.44
CA LEU A 487 -23.85 7.54 -22.17
C LEU A 487 -22.70 7.55 -21.14
N ILE A 488 -21.91 6.47 -21.05
CA ILE A 488 -20.69 6.42 -20.25
C ILE A 488 -19.73 7.52 -20.71
N GLU A 489 -19.45 7.61 -22.02
CA GLU A 489 -18.50 8.58 -22.58
C GLU A 489 -18.87 10.04 -22.25
N ILE A 490 -20.16 10.40 -22.38
CA ILE A 490 -20.64 11.75 -22.09
C ILE A 490 -20.64 12.05 -20.58
N VAL A 491 -21.06 11.09 -19.75
CA VAL A 491 -21.07 11.25 -18.29
C VAL A 491 -19.65 11.46 -17.77
N SER A 492 -18.69 10.64 -18.21
CA SER A 492 -17.26 10.84 -17.92
C SER A 492 -16.79 12.22 -18.39
N HIS A 493 -17.13 12.63 -19.61
CA HIS A 493 -16.69 13.92 -20.15
C HIS A 493 -17.26 15.13 -19.39
N ILE A 494 -18.52 15.09 -18.95
CA ILE A 494 -19.12 16.14 -18.12
C ILE A 494 -18.37 16.26 -16.77
N ILE A 495 -18.05 15.13 -16.15
CA ILE A 495 -17.34 15.08 -14.87
C ILE A 495 -15.87 15.53 -15.02
N GLU A 496 -15.22 15.20 -16.15
CA GLU A 496 -13.88 15.70 -16.52
C GLU A 496 -13.85 17.23 -16.74
N LEU A 497 -14.92 17.82 -17.30
CA LEU A 497 -15.03 19.25 -17.55
C LEU A 497 -15.28 20.09 -16.30
N GLU A 498 -16.15 19.62 -15.40
CA GLU A 498 -16.50 20.32 -14.17
C GLU A 498 -16.59 19.34 -12.99
N MET A 499 -15.48 19.08 -12.31
CA MET A 499 -15.41 18.15 -11.16
C MET A 499 -16.41 18.50 -10.04
N LEU A 500 -16.79 19.79 -9.89
CA LEU A 500 -17.76 20.29 -8.93
C LEU A 500 -19.23 19.96 -9.30
N VAL A 501 -19.47 19.22 -10.39
CA VAL A 501 -20.78 18.71 -10.80
C VAL A 501 -21.31 17.59 -9.89
N LEU A 502 -20.40 16.99 -9.10
CA LEU A 502 -20.73 15.90 -8.17
C LEU A 502 -21.25 16.46 -6.84
N ASP A 503 -22.46 16.05 -6.49
CA ASP A 503 -23.12 16.39 -5.23
C ASP A 503 -23.94 15.20 -4.73
N SER A 504 -24.58 15.35 -3.57
CA SER A 504 -25.33 14.26 -2.95
C SER A 504 -26.48 13.72 -3.81
N GLY A 505 -27.06 14.53 -4.69
CA GLY A 505 -28.12 14.11 -5.61
C GLY A 505 -27.59 13.36 -6.83
N THR A 506 -26.51 13.85 -7.44
CA THR A 506 -25.89 13.18 -8.59
C THR A 506 -25.21 11.87 -8.18
N ILE A 507 -24.52 11.81 -7.04
CA ILE A 507 -23.95 10.57 -6.48
C ILE A 507 -25.05 9.54 -6.17
N SER A 508 -26.13 9.95 -5.49
CA SER A 508 -27.27 9.06 -5.18
C SER A 508 -27.95 8.48 -6.43
N SER A 509 -27.78 9.14 -7.59
CA SER A 509 -28.37 8.71 -8.86
C SER A 509 -27.39 7.90 -9.72
N LEU A 510 -26.11 8.27 -9.73
CA LEU A 510 -25.07 7.68 -10.57
C LEU A 510 -24.54 6.36 -9.99
N THR A 511 -24.25 6.29 -8.69
CA THR A 511 -23.62 5.10 -8.07
C THR A 511 -24.44 3.80 -8.26
N PRO A 512 -25.78 3.79 -8.12
CA PRO A 512 -26.59 2.59 -8.41
C PRO A 512 -26.64 2.24 -9.91
N VAL A 513 -26.60 3.24 -10.80
CA VAL A 513 -26.59 3.02 -12.26
C VAL A 513 -25.27 2.41 -12.70
N LEU A 514 -24.14 2.84 -12.14
CA LEU A 514 -22.83 2.24 -12.40
C LEU A 514 -22.77 0.78 -11.93
N GLN A 515 -23.18 0.50 -10.68
CA GLN A 515 -23.21 -0.87 -10.14
C GLN A 515 -24.08 -1.81 -10.99
N THR A 516 -25.31 -1.40 -11.31
CA THR A 516 -26.21 -2.23 -12.14
C THR A 516 -25.69 -2.42 -13.57
N CYS A 517 -24.95 -1.45 -14.14
CA CYS A 517 -24.32 -1.58 -15.45
C CYS A 517 -23.17 -2.60 -15.46
N VAL A 518 -22.32 -2.59 -14.42
CA VAL A 518 -21.26 -3.59 -14.23
C VAL A 518 -21.86 -4.98 -13.97
N ALA A 519 -22.91 -5.06 -13.15
CA ALA A 519 -23.55 -6.30 -12.74
C ALA A 519 -24.03 -7.16 -13.92
N ILE A 520 -24.49 -6.58 -15.03
CA ILE A 520 -24.99 -7.32 -16.22
C ILE A 520 -24.05 -8.44 -16.67
N ASN A 521 -22.74 -8.17 -16.72
CA ASN A 521 -21.74 -9.15 -17.13
C ASN A 521 -21.04 -9.80 -15.93
N ALA A 522 -20.90 -9.09 -14.81
CA ALA A 522 -20.27 -9.62 -13.60
C ALA A 522 -21.10 -10.74 -12.94
N GLU A 523 -22.42 -10.58 -12.89
CA GLU A 523 -23.38 -11.60 -12.40
C GLU A 523 -23.29 -12.86 -13.26
N LYS A 524 -23.20 -12.72 -14.59
CA LYS A 524 -23.08 -13.88 -15.50
C LYS A 524 -21.77 -14.63 -15.38
N ARG A 525 -20.68 -13.96 -15.01
CA ARG A 525 -19.41 -14.63 -14.64
C ARG A 525 -19.51 -15.30 -13.27
N PHE A 526 -20.12 -14.63 -12.29
CA PHE A 526 -20.35 -15.20 -10.96
C PHE A 526 -21.29 -16.42 -11.00
N GLU A 527 -22.31 -16.42 -11.87
CA GLU A 527 -23.21 -17.55 -12.11
C GLU A 527 -22.48 -18.83 -12.53
N HIS A 528 -21.30 -18.72 -13.15
CA HIS A 528 -20.44 -19.82 -13.58
C HIS A 528 -19.30 -20.14 -12.59
N SER A 529 -19.24 -19.42 -11.46
CA SER A 529 -18.26 -19.66 -10.39
C SER A 529 -18.61 -20.91 -9.57
N PRO A 530 -17.62 -21.72 -9.12
CA PRO A 530 -17.86 -22.86 -8.24
C PRO A 530 -18.33 -22.47 -6.83
N VAL A 531 -18.34 -21.17 -6.51
CA VAL A 531 -18.90 -20.62 -5.27
C VAL A 531 -20.42 -20.40 -5.38
N ASN A 532 -20.96 -20.25 -6.60
CA ASN A 532 -22.38 -20.04 -6.80
C ASN A 532 -23.19 -21.34 -6.61
N HIS A 533 -24.36 -21.22 -5.98
CA HIS A 533 -25.22 -22.34 -5.59
C HIS A 533 -25.63 -23.28 -6.75
N SER A 534 -25.84 -22.75 -7.97
CA SER A 534 -26.25 -23.55 -9.13
C SER A 534 -25.09 -24.33 -9.78
N THR A 535 -23.85 -23.89 -9.55
CA THR A 535 -22.61 -24.41 -10.12
C THR A 535 -21.63 -24.89 -9.05
N PHE A 536 -22.10 -25.11 -7.82
CA PHE A 536 -21.24 -25.38 -6.67
C PHE A 536 -20.26 -26.54 -6.93
N GLY A 537 -18.97 -26.28 -6.68
CA GLY A 537 -17.87 -27.23 -6.92
C GLY A 537 -17.53 -27.52 -8.40
N LYS A 538 -18.23 -26.95 -9.39
CA LYS A 538 -18.00 -27.20 -10.82
C LYS A 538 -17.18 -26.08 -11.45
N PHE A 539 -15.90 -26.34 -11.71
CA PHE A 539 -15.03 -25.42 -12.44
C PHE A 539 -15.43 -25.33 -13.92
N ARG A 540 -15.95 -24.18 -14.34
CA ARG A 540 -16.29 -23.86 -15.73
C ARG A 540 -15.85 -22.43 -16.05
N GLN A 541 -15.52 -22.18 -17.31
CA GLN A 541 -15.32 -20.82 -17.84
C GLN A 541 -16.68 -20.23 -18.25
N THR A 542 -16.75 -18.90 -18.37
CA THR A 542 -17.97 -18.20 -18.78
C THR A 542 -18.07 -18.15 -20.31
N PRO A 543 -19.16 -18.64 -20.94
CA PRO A 543 -19.30 -18.57 -22.39
C PRO A 543 -19.52 -17.14 -22.89
N GLN A 544 -18.75 -16.71 -23.90
CA GLN A 544 -18.87 -15.36 -24.48
C GLN A 544 -20.25 -15.06 -25.10
N SER A 545 -21.06 -16.07 -25.38
CA SER A 545 -22.42 -15.94 -25.90
C SER A 545 -23.43 -15.43 -24.87
N VAL A 546 -23.15 -15.63 -23.57
CA VAL A 546 -24.00 -15.15 -22.46
C VAL A 546 -23.73 -13.67 -22.18
N LEU A 547 -22.49 -13.21 -22.39
CA LEU A 547 -22.04 -11.86 -22.11
C LEU A 547 -22.59 -10.82 -23.11
N LYS A 548 -22.99 -9.65 -22.61
CA LYS A 548 -23.48 -8.53 -23.40
C LYS A 548 -22.32 -7.64 -23.85
N LYS A 549 -21.86 -7.85 -25.09
CA LYS A 549 -20.77 -7.07 -25.73
C LYS A 549 -21.08 -5.59 -25.92
N GLU A 550 -22.36 -5.18 -25.87
CA GLU A 550 -22.78 -3.77 -25.89
C GLU A 550 -22.49 -3.03 -24.56
N VAL A 551 -22.19 -3.75 -23.47
CA VAL A 551 -21.97 -3.20 -22.13
C VAL A 551 -20.51 -3.39 -21.69
N ASN A 552 -19.79 -2.28 -21.54
CA ASN A 552 -18.43 -2.27 -21.01
C ASN A 552 -18.44 -2.01 -19.49
N GLY A 553 -18.35 -3.08 -18.70
CA GLY A 553 -18.29 -3.00 -17.24
C GLY A 553 -17.00 -2.32 -16.74
N THR A 554 -15.85 -2.57 -17.37
CA THR A 554 -14.56 -1.97 -17.00
C THR A 554 -14.62 -0.44 -17.09
N ALA A 555 -15.20 0.13 -18.14
CA ALA A 555 -15.37 1.59 -18.28
C ALA A 555 -16.30 2.18 -17.19
N CYS A 556 -17.28 1.42 -16.71
CA CYS A 556 -18.13 1.84 -15.59
C CYS A 556 -17.35 1.79 -14.26
N MET A 557 -16.47 0.80 -14.07
CA MET A 557 -15.56 0.72 -12.91
C MET A 557 -14.52 1.84 -12.91
N GLU A 558 -13.95 2.20 -14.07
CA GLU A 558 -13.04 3.34 -14.23
C GLU A 558 -13.74 4.68 -13.88
N LEU A 559 -14.98 4.87 -14.36
CA LEU A 559 -15.79 6.03 -14.00
C LEU A 559 -16.17 6.04 -12.51
N MET A 560 -16.51 4.88 -11.94
CA MET A 560 -16.80 4.73 -10.50
C MET A 560 -15.57 5.10 -9.63
N LEU A 561 -14.38 4.68 -10.04
CA LEU A 561 -13.10 5.06 -9.40
C LEU A 561 -12.79 6.56 -9.58
N THR A 562 -13.06 7.12 -10.76
CA THR A 562 -12.91 8.56 -11.03
C THR A 562 -13.82 9.38 -10.12
N VAL A 563 -15.09 8.98 -9.96
CA VAL A 563 -16.03 9.61 -9.01
C VAL A 563 -15.49 9.54 -7.58
N ALA A 564 -15.02 8.37 -7.13
CA ALA A 564 -14.47 8.19 -5.78
C ALA A 564 -13.23 9.08 -5.51
N TYR A 565 -12.34 9.24 -6.49
CA TYR A 565 -11.20 10.16 -6.38
C TYR A 565 -11.60 11.65 -6.41
N ILE A 566 -12.62 12.04 -7.18
CA ILE A 566 -13.07 13.44 -7.18
C ILE A 566 -13.70 13.82 -5.84
N VAL A 567 -14.46 12.91 -5.22
CA VAL A 567 -15.11 13.16 -3.93
C VAL A 567 -14.22 12.85 -2.73
N SER A 568 -12.96 12.44 -2.91
CA SER A 568 -12.10 12.01 -1.79
C SER A 568 -11.74 13.13 -0.82
N ASP A 569 -11.78 14.39 -1.29
CA ASP A 569 -11.57 15.58 -0.45
C ASP A 569 -12.83 15.97 0.36
N ASP A 570 -14.00 15.42 0.04
CA ASP A 570 -15.27 15.65 0.75
C ASP A 570 -15.70 14.35 1.49
N PRO A 571 -15.49 14.28 2.82
CA PRO A 571 -15.76 13.06 3.58
C PRO A 571 -17.26 12.72 3.63
N ASP A 572 -18.16 13.69 3.51
CA ASP A 572 -19.61 13.45 3.54
C ASP A 572 -20.08 12.84 2.22
N LEU A 573 -19.57 13.33 1.07
CA LEU A 573 -19.85 12.76 -0.24
C LEU A 573 -19.18 11.39 -0.43
N LEU A 574 -17.95 11.19 0.05
CA LEU A 574 -17.28 9.89 0.01
C LEU A 574 -17.98 8.85 0.90
N THR A 575 -18.43 9.24 2.10
CA THR A 575 -19.23 8.38 2.98
C THR A 575 -20.59 8.04 2.36
N LEU A 576 -21.25 9.02 1.72
CA LEU A 576 -22.48 8.77 0.96
C LEU A 576 -22.25 7.76 -0.17
N PHE A 577 -21.17 7.91 -0.94
CA PHE A 577 -20.80 7.01 -2.02
C PHE A 577 -20.62 5.56 -1.52
N TRP A 578 -19.87 5.36 -0.44
CA TRP A 578 -19.64 4.04 0.17
C TRP A 578 -20.84 3.45 0.92
N ARG A 579 -21.82 4.28 1.31
CA ARG A 579 -23.13 3.84 1.84
C ARG A 579 -24.10 3.42 0.73
N LEU A 580 -23.88 3.88 -0.51
CA LEU A 580 -24.65 3.49 -1.70
C LEU A 580 -24.04 2.27 -2.42
N MET A 581 -22.86 1.83 -2.00
CA MET A 581 -22.20 0.65 -2.53
C MET A 581 -22.81 -0.61 -1.88
N ASP A 582 -23.17 -1.58 -2.71
CA ASP A 582 -23.71 -2.87 -2.26
C ASP A 582 -22.57 -3.81 -1.83
N PRO A 583 -22.58 -4.34 -0.60
CA PRO A 583 -21.62 -5.35 -0.14
C PRO A 583 -21.55 -6.59 -1.05
N GLU A 584 -22.68 -7.03 -1.60
CA GLU A 584 -22.72 -8.20 -2.49
C GLU A 584 -22.03 -7.90 -3.83
N PHE A 585 -22.22 -6.69 -4.36
CA PHE A 585 -21.51 -6.20 -5.53
C PHE A 585 -19.98 -6.19 -5.31
N VAL A 586 -19.51 -5.66 -4.18
CA VAL A 586 -18.07 -5.65 -3.86
C VAL A 586 -17.48 -7.06 -3.80
N LEU A 587 -18.16 -7.99 -3.12
CA LEU A 587 -17.71 -9.38 -3.00
C LEU A 587 -17.74 -10.12 -4.36
N MET A 588 -18.75 -9.85 -5.19
CA MET A 588 -18.84 -10.36 -6.56
C MET A 588 -17.71 -9.82 -7.46
N MET A 589 -17.37 -8.53 -7.34
CA MET A 589 -16.30 -7.90 -8.13
C MET A 589 -14.89 -8.34 -7.70
N LEU A 590 -14.72 -8.78 -6.45
CA LEU A 590 -13.49 -9.43 -5.97
C LEU A 590 -13.40 -10.93 -6.28
N ASN A 591 -14.41 -11.54 -6.91
CA ASN A 591 -14.40 -12.98 -7.23
C ASN A 591 -13.38 -13.30 -8.34
N ALA A 592 -12.67 -14.43 -8.23
CA ALA A 592 -11.71 -14.89 -9.22
C ALA A 592 -12.31 -15.19 -10.61
N TRP A 593 -13.63 -15.21 -10.77
CA TRP A 593 -14.29 -15.31 -12.07
C TRP A 593 -14.43 -13.96 -12.79
N GLN A 594 -14.04 -12.84 -12.17
CA GLN A 594 -13.97 -11.54 -12.83
C GLN A 594 -12.61 -11.33 -13.52
N PRO A 595 -12.53 -10.50 -14.58
CA PRO A 595 -11.26 -10.13 -15.21
C PRO A 595 -10.29 -9.46 -14.23
N ILE A 596 -8.98 -9.69 -14.40
CA ILE A 596 -7.95 -9.09 -13.53
C ILE A 596 -8.06 -7.55 -13.52
N SER A 597 -8.38 -6.91 -14.65
CA SER A 597 -8.63 -5.47 -14.74
C SER A 597 -9.71 -5.00 -13.76
N ASP A 598 -10.82 -5.72 -13.72
CA ASP A 598 -12.02 -5.33 -12.99
C ASP A 598 -11.84 -5.59 -11.49
N ILE A 599 -11.16 -6.70 -11.12
CA ILE A 599 -10.71 -6.95 -9.74
C ILE A 599 -9.75 -5.83 -9.29
N THR A 600 -8.78 -5.46 -10.13
CA THR A 600 -7.78 -4.43 -9.80
C THR A 600 -8.42 -3.06 -9.60
N LEU A 601 -9.39 -2.69 -10.44
CA LEU A 601 -10.19 -1.47 -10.25
C LEU A 601 -11.01 -1.52 -8.95
N MET A 602 -11.56 -2.69 -8.57
CA MET A 602 -12.25 -2.85 -7.29
C MET A 602 -11.30 -2.72 -6.09
N LEU A 603 -10.06 -3.22 -6.18
CA LEU A 603 -9.03 -3.04 -5.15
C LEU A 603 -8.63 -1.55 -4.99
N GLN A 604 -8.41 -0.86 -6.10
CA GLN A 604 -8.10 0.57 -6.12
C GLN A 604 -9.28 1.41 -5.59
N LEU A 605 -10.51 1.02 -5.92
CA LEU A 605 -11.70 1.65 -5.38
C LEU A 605 -11.77 1.43 -3.85
N LEU A 606 -11.60 0.20 -3.36
CA LEU A 606 -11.53 -0.09 -1.92
C LEU A 606 -10.43 0.68 -1.17
N ALA A 607 -9.34 1.08 -1.82
CA ALA A 607 -8.34 1.94 -1.20
C ALA A 607 -8.88 3.33 -0.82
N THR A 608 -10.00 3.78 -1.42
CA THR A 608 -10.72 5.01 -1.04
C THR A 608 -11.73 4.80 0.11
N SER A 609 -11.99 3.55 0.52
CA SER A 609 -12.97 3.19 1.55
C SER A 609 -12.41 3.09 2.97
N ILE A 610 -11.19 3.61 3.20
CA ILE A 610 -10.44 3.42 4.44
C ILE A 610 -10.74 4.58 5.40
N PHE A 611 -11.82 4.45 6.18
CA PHE A 611 -12.24 5.46 7.16
C PHE A 611 -11.67 5.17 8.56
N SER A 612 -11.88 6.08 9.51
CA SER A 612 -11.42 5.95 10.91
C SER A 612 -12.08 4.80 11.68
N SER A 613 -13.31 4.45 11.35
CA SER A 613 -14.13 3.46 12.07
C SER A 613 -14.79 2.40 11.18
N THR A 614 -14.58 2.45 9.87
CA THR A 614 -15.17 1.54 8.89
C THR A 614 -14.22 1.28 7.73
N PHE A 615 -14.34 0.12 7.09
CA PHE A 615 -13.66 -0.25 5.86
C PHE A 615 -14.64 -0.86 4.84
N GLY A 616 -14.51 -0.49 3.57
CA GLY A 616 -15.41 -0.95 2.51
C GLY A 616 -16.76 -0.24 2.52
N CYS A 617 -17.84 -1.02 2.39
CA CYS A 617 -19.20 -0.48 2.40
C CYS A 617 -19.57 0.05 3.79
N VAL A 618 -20.31 1.16 3.85
CA VAL A 618 -20.73 1.78 5.12
C VAL A 618 -22.16 1.38 5.44
N CYS A 619 -22.31 0.44 6.38
CA CYS A 619 -23.60 -0.07 6.83
C CYS A 619 -24.05 0.63 8.14
N VAL A 620 -25.36 0.72 8.35
CA VAL A 620 -25.96 1.47 9.46
C VAL A 620 -26.06 0.64 10.76
N ASP A 621 -25.94 -0.69 10.66
CA ASP A 621 -26.22 -1.65 11.73
C ASP A 621 -25.03 -2.59 12.03
N ALA A 622 -25.22 -3.48 13.02
CA ALA A 622 -24.24 -4.46 13.52
C ALA A 622 -23.64 -5.44 12.48
N GLN A 623 -24.05 -5.36 11.21
CA GLN A 623 -23.51 -6.11 10.09
C GLN A 623 -22.15 -5.58 9.60
N GLN A 624 -21.75 -4.35 9.95
CA GLN A 624 -20.49 -3.72 9.51
C GLN A 624 -19.28 -4.65 9.70
N ASN A 625 -19.06 -5.12 10.94
CA ASN A 625 -17.96 -6.05 11.26
C ASN A 625 -18.03 -7.34 10.43
N THR A 626 -19.23 -7.86 10.13
CA THR A 626 -19.40 -9.09 9.34
C THR A 626 -18.99 -8.87 7.89
N ILE A 627 -19.43 -7.76 7.28
CA ILE A 627 -19.09 -7.39 5.91
C ILE A 627 -17.60 -7.09 5.77
N GLU A 628 -17.03 -6.35 6.72
CA GLU A 628 -15.58 -6.09 6.80
C GLU A 628 -14.77 -7.38 6.87
N ASN A 629 -15.17 -8.34 7.72
CA ASN A 629 -14.55 -9.65 7.78
C ASN A 629 -14.70 -10.40 6.45
N TYR A 630 -15.84 -10.34 5.75
CA TYR A 630 -15.99 -10.95 4.43
C TYR A 630 -15.09 -10.31 3.37
N ILE A 631 -14.94 -8.99 3.36
CA ILE A 631 -14.03 -8.28 2.44
C ILE A 631 -12.59 -8.68 2.74
N ILE A 632 -12.11 -8.61 3.99
CA ILE A 632 -10.75 -9.04 4.37
C ILE A 632 -10.52 -10.52 4.04
N ASN A 633 -11.48 -11.39 4.36
CA ASN A 633 -11.45 -12.81 4.01
C ASN A 633 -11.22 -12.98 2.50
N ARG A 634 -11.99 -12.26 1.67
CA ARG A 634 -11.90 -12.33 0.20
C ARG A 634 -10.60 -11.74 -0.34
N LEU A 635 -10.13 -10.61 0.19
CA LEU A 635 -8.84 -10.01 -0.14
C LEU A 635 -7.70 -10.99 0.12
N CYS A 636 -7.66 -11.62 1.29
CA CYS A 636 -6.63 -12.62 1.58
C CYS A 636 -6.63 -13.77 0.57
N HIS A 637 -7.78 -14.28 0.12
CA HIS A 637 -7.85 -15.36 -0.88
C HIS A 637 -7.18 -14.98 -2.23
N LEU A 638 -7.30 -13.72 -2.65
CA LEU A 638 -6.67 -13.23 -3.88
C LEU A 638 -5.12 -13.26 -3.83
N LEU A 639 -4.50 -13.44 -2.66
CA LEU A 639 -3.04 -13.61 -2.53
C LEU A 639 -2.51 -14.93 -3.13
N TRP A 640 -3.37 -15.95 -3.33
CA TRP A 640 -2.95 -17.22 -3.95
C TRP A 640 -3.89 -17.73 -5.04
N GLU A 641 -5.18 -17.36 -5.02
CA GLU A 641 -6.11 -17.72 -6.08
C GLU A 641 -5.64 -17.28 -7.48
N THR A 642 -6.10 -18.00 -8.51
CA THR A 642 -5.78 -17.70 -9.92
C THR A 642 -7.07 -17.30 -10.65
N PRO A 643 -7.28 -16.01 -10.94
CA PRO A 643 -8.43 -15.56 -11.72
C PRO A 643 -8.58 -16.30 -13.04
N LYS A 644 -9.82 -16.62 -13.38
CA LYS A 644 -10.19 -17.35 -14.59
C LYS A 644 -10.63 -16.38 -15.68
N VAL A 645 -10.33 -16.74 -16.91
CA VAL A 645 -10.72 -15.98 -18.10
C VAL A 645 -12.00 -16.55 -18.71
N ASP A 646 -12.77 -15.69 -19.39
CA ASP A 646 -13.93 -16.10 -20.18
C ASP A 646 -13.50 -17.07 -21.32
N GLU A 647 -14.42 -17.91 -21.81
CA GLU A 647 -14.13 -18.94 -22.81
C GLU A 647 -13.47 -18.35 -24.08
N GLY A 648 -12.46 -19.05 -24.60
CA GLY A 648 -11.75 -18.65 -25.82
C GLY A 648 -10.79 -17.46 -25.68
N LEU A 649 -10.55 -16.97 -24.45
CA LEU A 649 -9.48 -16.02 -24.16
C LEU A 649 -8.20 -16.74 -23.72
N CYS A 650 -7.04 -16.09 -23.91
CA CYS A 650 -5.76 -16.59 -23.43
C CYS A 650 -5.70 -16.62 -21.89
N PRO A 651 -5.02 -17.59 -21.26
CA PRO A 651 -4.85 -17.61 -19.82
C PRO A 651 -4.00 -16.42 -19.32
N ASN A 652 -4.27 -15.97 -18.10
CA ASN A 652 -3.54 -14.90 -17.44
C ASN A 652 -2.04 -15.26 -17.28
N THR A 653 -1.15 -14.32 -17.56
CA THR A 653 0.30 -14.52 -17.41
C THR A 653 0.73 -14.45 -15.94
N THR A 654 1.85 -15.10 -15.60
CA THR A 654 2.45 -15.03 -14.26
C THR A 654 2.67 -13.59 -13.80
N LYS A 655 3.07 -12.70 -14.72
CA LYS A 655 3.29 -11.29 -14.42
C LYS A 655 2.01 -10.57 -14.00
N GLU A 656 0.90 -10.78 -14.71
CA GLU A 656 -0.40 -10.19 -14.38
C GLU A 656 -0.93 -10.71 -13.04
N LEU A 657 -0.75 -12.00 -12.77
CA LEU A 657 -1.10 -12.62 -11.48
C LEU A 657 -0.27 -12.03 -10.32
N CYS A 658 1.04 -11.88 -10.50
CA CYS A 658 1.90 -11.25 -9.50
C CYS A 658 1.55 -9.77 -9.30
N GLN A 659 1.24 -9.01 -10.36
CA GLN A 659 0.79 -7.62 -10.25
C GLN A 659 -0.52 -7.50 -9.47
N LEU A 660 -1.51 -8.36 -9.73
CA LEU A 660 -2.74 -8.41 -8.94
C LEU A 660 -2.45 -8.67 -7.45
N ARG A 661 -1.59 -9.65 -7.14
CA ARG A 661 -1.22 -9.95 -5.74
C ARG A 661 -0.50 -8.77 -5.07
N VAL A 662 0.37 -8.05 -5.79
CA VAL A 662 1.03 -6.84 -5.29
C VAL A 662 -0.02 -5.80 -4.89
N GLU A 663 -1.03 -5.54 -5.73
CA GLU A 663 -2.13 -4.61 -5.43
C GLU A 663 -2.97 -5.06 -4.22
N VAL A 664 -3.24 -6.37 -4.07
CA VAL A 664 -3.92 -6.93 -2.89
C VAL A 664 -3.10 -6.71 -1.62
N MET A 665 -1.80 -7.02 -1.66
CA MET A 665 -0.91 -6.83 -0.51
C MET A 665 -0.73 -5.35 -0.16
N ASP A 666 -0.67 -4.47 -1.16
CA ASP A 666 -0.61 -3.02 -0.99
C ASP A 666 -1.90 -2.46 -0.39
N LEU A 667 -3.08 -2.97 -0.79
CA LEU A 667 -4.35 -2.64 -0.14
C LEU A 667 -4.39 -3.11 1.32
N LEU A 668 -3.99 -4.35 1.62
CA LEU A 668 -3.92 -4.84 3.01
C LEU A 668 -2.95 -4.00 3.87
N LEU A 669 -1.79 -3.64 3.32
CA LEU A 669 -0.83 -2.73 3.96
C LEU A 669 -1.42 -1.33 4.18
N LYS A 670 -2.14 -0.79 3.21
CA LYS A 670 -2.86 0.49 3.33
C LYS A 670 -3.96 0.42 4.40
N VAL A 671 -4.73 -0.66 4.45
CA VAL A 671 -5.77 -0.88 5.49
C VAL A 671 -5.14 -1.02 6.88
N ALA A 672 -3.92 -1.55 6.98
CA ALA A 672 -3.21 -1.64 8.26
C ALA A 672 -2.58 -0.32 8.74
N ILE A 673 -2.18 0.59 7.85
CA ILE A 673 -1.38 1.79 8.20
C ILE A 673 -2.12 3.14 8.00
N THR A 674 -3.09 3.21 7.09
CA THR A 674 -3.56 4.50 6.51
C THR A 674 -4.89 4.99 7.07
N SER A 675 -5.61 4.22 7.90
CA SER A 675 -6.88 4.65 8.49
C SER A 675 -6.64 5.84 9.43
N THR A 676 -7.12 7.01 9.00
CA THR A 676 -6.98 8.36 9.57
C THR A 676 -7.04 8.49 11.11
N PRO A 677 -6.44 9.53 11.73
CA PRO A 677 -5.36 10.42 11.29
C PRO A 677 -4.05 10.18 12.08
N HIS A 678 -2.99 10.95 11.77
CA HIS A 678 -1.69 10.87 12.44
C HIS A 678 -1.78 11.02 13.98
N PRO A 679 -1.03 10.23 14.79
CA PRO A 679 0.00 9.26 14.39
C PRO A 679 -0.54 7.86 14.03
N HIS A 680 0.10 7.24 13.04
CA HIS A 680 -0.25 5.92 12.45
C HIS A 680 0.09 4.71 13.35
N ASP A 681 0.47 4.96 14.61
CA ASP A 681 0.98 3.96 15.57
C ASP A 681 0.03 3.82 16.79
N GLY A 682 -1.20 4.30 16.68
CA GLY A 682 -2.21 4.19 17.74
C GLY A 682 -2.83 2.78 17.80
N PRO A 683 -2.90 2.12 18.96
CA PRO A 683 -3.51 0.78 19.10
C PRO A 683 -5.03 0.76 18.87
N THR A 684 -5.65 1.92 18.67
CA THR A 684 -7.08 2.10 18.35
C THR A 684 -7.36 2.12 16.83
N HIS A 685 -6.39 1.77 16.00
CA HIS A 685 -6.51 1.82 14.54
C HIS A 685 -7.44 0.70 14.00
N HIS A 686 -8.59 1.08 13.42
CA HIS A 686 -9.65 0.15 13.01
C HIS A 686 -9.18 -0.93 12.02
N GLY A 687 -8.52 -0.54 10.92
CA GLY A 687 -8.12 -1.49 9.88
C GLY A 687 -7.00 -2.46 10.31
N SER A 688 -6.07 -2.02 11.15
CA SER A 688 -5.03 -2.90 11.73
C SER A 688 -5.65 -3.87 12.73
N LYS A 689 -6.55 -3.37 13.59
CA LYS A 689 -7.31 -4.19 14.53
C LYS A 689 -8.17 -5.23 13.81
N LEU A 690 -8.83 -4.87 12.72
CA LEU A 690 -9.60 -5.78 11.87
C LEU A 690 -8.72 -6.92 11.31
N ILE A 691 -7.54 -6.60 10.78
CA ILE A 691 -6.58 -7.61 10.27
C ILE A 691 -6.05 -8.50 11.41
N ALA A 692 -5.74 -7.93 12.58
CA ALA A 692 -5.31 -8.67 13.77
C ALA A 692 -6.38 -9.66 14.28
N HIS A 693 -7.64 -9.21 14.33
CA HIS A 693 -8.75 -10.00 14.87
C HIS A 693 -9.30 -11.02 13.87
N HIS A 694 -9.21 -10.79 12.55
CA HIS A 694 -9.65 -11.72 11.52
C HIS A 694 -9.00 -13.11 11.68
N THR A 695 -9.80 -14.18 11.57
CA THR A 695 -9.38 -15.55 11.94
C THR A 695 -8.15 -16.03 11.15
N GLY A 696 -8.18 -15.89 9.82
CA GLY A 696 -7.14 -16.44 8.94
C GLY A 696 -6.22 -15.42 8.27
N ALA A 697 -6.29 -14.12 8.59
CA ALA A 697 -5.58 -13.10 7.81
C ALA A 697 -4.05 -13.26 7.91
N ILE A 698 -3.54 -13.32 9.14
CA ILE A 698 -2.12 -13.49 9.46
C ILE A 698 -1.56 -14.77 8.82
N ALA A 699 -2.23 -15.91 9.02
CA ALA A 699 -1.85 -17.18 8.40
C ALA A 699 -1.76 -17.09 6.88
N ARG A 700 -2.75 -16.47 6.23
CA ARG A 700 -2.80 -16.35 4.76
C ARG A 700 -1.74 -15.42 4.19
N VAL A 701 -1.40 -14.34 4.90
CA VAL A 701 -0.22 -13.52 4.57
C VAL A 701 1.06 -14.35 4.71
N VAL A 702 1.21 -15.15 5.77
CA VAL A 702 2.35 -16.08 5.93
C VAL A 702 2.41 -17.15 4.82
N ARG A 703 1.27 -17.71 4.40
CA ARG A 703 1.20 -18.63 3.25
C ARG A 703 1.70 -17.94 1.98
N SER A 704 1.19 -16.75 1.69
CA SER A 704 1.63 -15.96 0.54
C SER A 704 3.14 -15.68 0.61
N LEU A 705 3.65 -15.21 1.75
CA LEU A 705 5.09 -14.99 1.95
C LEU A 705 5.93 -16.25 1.69
N HIS A 706 5.49 -17.42 2.16
CA HIS A 706 6.16 -18.69 1.91
C HIS A 706 6.20 -19.05 0.41
N ASP A 707 5.06 -18.92 -0.26
CA ASP A 707 4.90 -19.30 -1.66
C ASP A 707 5.67 -18.31 -2.58
N GLU A 708 5.69 -17.01 -2.26
CA GLU A 708 6.42 -15.97 -3.00
C GLU A 708 7.94 -16.01 -2.73
N VAL A 709 8.40 -16.27 -1.50
CA VAL A 709 9.82 -16.54 -1.21
C VAL A 709 10.29 -17.77 -1.98
N SER A 710 9.50 -18.85 -2.00
CA SER A 710 9.81 -20.06 -2.77
C SER A 710 9.88 -19.76 -4.28
N ALA A 711 8.98 -18.92 -4.80
CA ALA A 711 8.97 -18.51 -6.20
C ALA A 711 10.21 -17.69 -6.63
N MET A 712 10.83 -16.92 -5.73
CA MET A 712 12.08 -16.20 -6.04
C MET A 712 13.23 -17.16 -6.39
N TYR A 713 13.36 -18.29 -5.68
CA TYR A 713 14.39 -19.30 -5.96
C TYR A 713 14.19 -20.05 -7.29
N ASN A 714 12.99 -19.98 -7.89
CA ASN A 714 12.73 -20.54 -9.22
C ASN A 714 13.24 -19.66 -10.38
N LEU A 715 13.90 -18.52 -10.09
CA LEU A 715 14.56 -17.62 -11.05
C LEU A 715 13.64 -17.14 -12.21
N LEU A 716 12.34 -17.06 -11.94
CA LEU A 716 11.32 -16.64 -12.90
C LEU A 716 11.47 -15.16 -13.29
N SER A 717 11.06 -14.80 -14.51
CA SER A 717 11.10 -13.42 -15.03
C SER A 717 10.26 -12.40 -14.24
N SER A 718 9.43 -12.85 -13.30
CA SER A 718 8.63 -12.02 -12.38
C SER A 718 9.29 -11.77 -11.02
N HIS A 719 10.57 -12.15 -10.85
CA HIS A 719 11.36 -12.03 -9.61
C HIS A 719 11.19 -10.70 -8.85
N ALA A 720 11.15 -9.56 -9.54
CA ALA A 720 10.98 -8.25 -8.90
C ALA A 720 9.62 -8.07 -8.21
N LEU A 721 8.55 -8.67 -8.75
CA LEU A 721 7.20 -8.63 -8.16
C LEU A 721 7.10 -9.56 -6.95
N HIS A 722 7.74 -10.74 -7.02
CA HIS A 722 7.85 -11.66 -5.88
C HIS A 722 8.58 -10.99 -4.70
N ALA A 723 9.71 -10.32 -4.96
CA ALA A 723 10.43 -9.57 -3.93
C ALA A 723 9.62 -8.38 -3.37
N GLU A 724 8.86 -7.67 -4.22
CA GLU A 724 7.95 -6.61 -3.76
C GLU A 724 6.84 -7.14 -2.84
N LEU A 725 6.25 -8.30 -3.17
CA LEU A 725 5.28 -9.00 -2.32
C LEU A 725 5.86 -9.36 -0.95
N VAL A 726 7.08 -9.90 -0.93
CA VAL A 726 7.77 -10.25 0.31
C VAL A 726 8.03 -9.02 1.18
N ASN A 727 8.60 -7.95 0.60
CA ASN A 727 8.86 -6.69 1.30
C ASN A 727 7.57 -6.08 1.90
N LYS A 728 6.46 -6.03 1.13
CA LYS A 728 5.17 -5.50 1.61
C LYS A 728 4.54 -6.40 2.68
N GLY A 729 4.56 -7.72 2.49
CA GLY A 729 3.93 -8.68 3.39
C GLY A 729 4.64 -8.78 4.74
N ILE A 730 5.98 -8.73 4.77
CA ILE A 730 6.74 -8.66 6.03
C ILE A 730 6.47 -7.35 6.76
N ARG A 731 6.40 -6.21 6.05
CA ARG A 731 6.06 -4.92 6.65
C ARG A 731 4.66 -4.91 7.26
N LEU A 732 3.68 -5.49 6.57
CA LEU A 732 2.32 -5.68 7.07
C LEU A 732 2.31 -6.55 8.34
N LEU A 733 2.95 -7.72 8.29
CA LEU A 733 3.01 -8.66 9.41
C LEU A 733 3.69 -8.06 10.63
N TYR A 734 4.84 -7.42 10.45
CA TYR A 734 5.58 -6.73 11.51
C TYR A 734 4.75 -5.63 12.17
N HIS A 735 4.07 -4.78 11.38
CA HIS A 735 3.25 -3.70 11.91
C HIS A 735 2.07 -4.22 12.75
N VAL A 736 1.37 -5.25 12.26
CA VAL A 736 0.23 -5.87 12.98
C VAL A 736 0.69 -6.54 14.27
N LEU A 737 1.77 -7.33 14.25
CA LEU A 737 2.30 -7.98 15.45
C LEU A 737 2.85 -6.99 16.47
N LYS A 738 3.53 -5.92 16.03
CA LYS A 738 4.08 -4.89 16.92
C LYS A 738 3.01 -4.08 17.64
N LEU A 739 1.87 -3.81 17.00
CA LEU A 739 0.76 -3.06 17.60
C LEU A 739 -0.20 -3.93 18.42
N HIS A 740 -0.47 -5.16 17.97
CA HIS A 740 -1.54 -6.00 18.52
C HIS A 740 -1.04 -7.34 19.09
N GLY A 741 0.28 -7.58 19.17
CA GLY A 741 0.86 -8.87 19.59
C GLY A 741 0.42 -9.37 20.96
N SER A 742 0.10 -8.47 21.90
CA SER A 742 -0.45 -8.84 23.22
C SER A 742 -1.90 -9.36 23.17
N GLU A 743 -2.64 -9.08 22.08
CA GLU A 743 -4.01 -9.55 21.82
C GLU A 743 -4.03 -10.78 20.89
N ILE A 744 -2.91 -11.09 20.22
CA ILE A 744 -2.81 -12.13 19.18
C ILE A 744 -2.19 -13.41 19.74
N ASN A 745 -2.98 -14.49 19.82
CA ASN A 745 -2.44 -15.84 19.94
C ASN A 745 -1.87 -16.29 18.57
N LEU A 746 -0.59 -16.03 18.32
CA LEU A 746 0.03 -16.28 17.02
C LEU A 746 -0.03 -17.76 16.60
N GLN A 747 0.17 -18.70 17.53
CA GLN A 747 0.16 -20.13 17.23
C GLN A 747 -1.24 -20.59 16.76
N GLU A 748 -2.30 -20.14 17.44
CA GLU A 748 -3.70 -20.41 17.06
C GLU A 748 -4.03 -19.77 15.71
N LYS A 749 -3.65 -18.50 15.48
CA LYS A 749 -3.84 -17.83 14.19
C LYS A 749 -3.15 -18.56 13.05
N LEU A 750 -1.93 -19.08 13.27
CA LEU A 750 -1.16 -19.81 12.24
C LEU A 750 -1.67 -21.24 12.01
N SER A 751 -2.33 -21.86 12.98
CA SER A 751 -2.88 -23.22 12.84
C SER A 751 -4.06 -23.33 11.85
N VAL A 752 -4.61 -22.20 11.40
CA VAL A 752 -5.66 -22.09 10.36
C VAL A 752 -5.18 -22.55 8.97
N ILE A 753 -3.88 -22.77 8.78
CA ILE A 753 -3.34 -23.34 7.52
C ILE A 753 -2.38 -24.50 7.80
N ASN A 754 -2.38 -25.47 6.89
CA ASN A 754 -1.50 -26.63 6.97
C ASN A 754 -0.03 -26.20 6.97
N GLY A 755 0.67 -26.53 8.07
CA GLY A 755 2.05 -26.16 8.33
C GLY A 755 2.30 -24.68 8.62
N GLY A 756 1.30 -23.88 9.02
CA GLY A 756 1.43 -22.42 9.15
C GLY A 756 2.56 -21.94 10.07
N VAL A 757 2.75 -22.58 11.22
CA VAL A 757 3.86 -22.27 12.16
C VAL A 757 5.23 -22.58 11.53
N HIS A 758 5.34 -23.70 10.82
CA HIS A 758 6.57 -24.07 10.12
C HIS A 758 6.87 -23.11 8.96
N LYS A 759 5.86 -22.78 8.14
CA LYS A 759 5.96 -21.79 7.05
C LYS A 759 6.40 -20.42 7.56
N HIS A 760 5.84 -19.97 8.69
CA HIS A 760 6.24 -18.73 9.35
C HIS A 760 7.74 -18.73 9.71
N ARG A 761 8.20 -19.76 10.43
CA ARG A 761 9.61 -19.90 10.81
C ARG A 761 10.53 -19.96 9.59
N VAL A 762 10.22 -20.80 8.59
CA VAL A 762 11.03 -20.93 7.35
C VAL A 762 11.17 -19.60 6.61
N VAL A 763 10.09 -18.82 6.48
CA VAL A 763 10.12 -17.49 5.87
C VAL A 763 11.00 -16.54 6.68
N LEU A 764 10.80 -16.45 7.99
CA LEU A 764 11.56 -15.54 8.84
C LEU A 764 13.05 -15.90 8.86
N THR A 765 13.41 -17.17 8.99
CA THR A 765 14.80 -17.63 8.93
C THR A 765 15.45 -17.26 7.59
N ARG A 766 14.83 -17.58 6.44
CA ARG A 766 15.42 -17.24 5.13
C ARG A 766 15.64 -15.74 4.94
N LEU A 767 14.73 -14.91 5.44
CA LEU A 767 14.83 -13.45 5.30
C LEU A 767 15.76 -12.81 6.32
N ALA A 768 15.83 -13.31 7.55
CA ALA A 768 16.78 -12.84 8.58
C ALA A 768 18.23 -13.15 8.20
N PHE A 769 18.49 -14.34 7.63
CA PHE A 769 19.80 -14.76 7.14
C PHE A 769 20.09 -14.34 5.68
N SER A 770 19.29 -13.41 5.12
CA SER A 770 19.43 -12.95 3.74
C SER A 770 20.61 -12.00 3.54
N GLU A 771 21.66 -12.43 2.83
CA GLU A 771 22.84 -11.60 2.55
C GLU A 771 22.64 -10.61 1.38
N GLY A 772 21.56 -10.74 0.59
CA GLY A 772 21.25 -9.82 -0.52
C GLY A 772 21.99 -10.11 -1.83
N PHE A 773 22.61 -11.28 -1.95
CA PHE A 773 23.27 -11.71 -3.18
C PHE A 773 22.29 -12.37 -4.16
N TYR A 774 22.45 -12.03 -5.45
CA TYR A 774 21.73 -12.58 -6.61
C TYR A 774 20.19 -12.61 -6.47
N ILE A 775 19.64 -13.66 -5.86
CA ILE A 775 18.20 -13.87 -5.60
C ILE A 775 17.69 -12.80 -4.62
N ASP A 776 18.38 -12.59 -3.51
CA ASP A 776 17.84 -11.72 -2.44
C ASP A 776 18.10 -10.22 -2.66
N ARG A 777 18.65 -9.86 -3.81
CA ARG A 777 19.10 -8.48 -4.15
C ARG A 777 17.98 -7.43 -4.03
N LEU A 778 16.72 -7.85 -4.18
CA LEU A 778 15.55 -6.97 -4.12
C LEU A 778 14.80 -7.03 -2.78
N ILE A 779 15.24 -7.86 -1.83
CA ILE A 779 14.79 -7.80 -0.43
C ILE A 779 15.48 -6.62 0.23
N THR A 780 14.71 -5.74 0.87
CA THR A 780 15.26 -4.52 1.52
C THR A 780 15.87 -4.84 2.87
N ASP A 781 16.85 -4.03 3.29
CA ASP A 781 17.49 -4.20 4.62
C ASP A 781 16.49 -3.98 5.77
N ASP A 782 15.48 -3.11 5.58
CA ASP A 782 14.35 -2.97 6.49
C ASP A 782 13.56 -4.28 6.64
N THR A 783 13.36 -5.01 5.53
CA THR A 783 12.66 -6.32 5.52
C THR A 783 13.45 -7.38 6.27
N VAL A 784 14.78 -7.40 6.10
CA VAL A 784 15.69 -8.27 6.87
C VAL A 784 15.59 -7.93 8.36
N ALA A 785 15.72 -6.66 8.74
CA ALA A 785 15.64 -6.23 10.14
C ALA A 785 14.28 -6.53 10.80
N MET A 786 13.16 -6.32 10.09
CA MET A 786 11.83 -6.70 10.56
C MET A 786 11.68 -8.22 10.70
N ALA A 787 12.21 -9.01 9.76
CA ALA A 787 12.18 -10.47 9.83
C ALA A 787 13.03 -11.00 11.01
N THR A 788 14.23 -10.46 11.22
CA THR A 788 15.08 -10.81 12.38
C THR A 788 14.39 -10.51 13.70
N SER A 789 13.80 -9.32 13.85
CA SER A 789 13.05 -8.94 15.07
C SER A 789 11.87 -9.87 15.36
N MET A 790 11.14 -10.34 14.33
CA MET A 790 10.07 -11.33 14.53
C MET A 790 10.60 -12.74 14.78
N LEU A 791 11.78 -13.08 14.25
CA LEU A 791 12.40 -14.38 14.49
C LEU A 791 12.85 -14.50 15.95
N GLU A 792 13.52 -13.47 16.48
CA GLU A 792 13.93 -13.37 17.89
C GLU A 792 12.75 -13.53 18.87
N GLU A 793 11.56 -13.02 18.53
CA GLU A 793 10.34 -13.15 19.35
C GLU A 793 9.64 -14.53 19.21
N SER A 794 9.96 -15.33 18.19
CA SER A 794 9.25 -16.57 17.85
C SER A 794 10.05 -17.87 18.06
N VAL A 795 11.29 -17.76 18.53
CA VAL A 795 12.27 -18.84 18.66
C VAL A 795 12.86 -18.83 20.07
N THR A 796 13.10 -20.00 20.68
CA THR A 796 13.76 -20.07 22.00
C THR A 796 15.28 -19.86 21.88
N PRO A 797 15.99 -19.49 22.97
CA PRO A 797 17.45 -19.31 22.90
C PRO A 797 18.19 -20.55 22.36
N ASP A 798 17.79 -21.75 22.78
CA ASP A 798 18.41 -23.01 22.34
C ASP A 798 18.16 -23.25 20.83
N GLU A 799 16.93 -23.03 20.35
CA GLU A 799 16.60 -23.11 18.91
C GLU A 799 17.33 -22.03 18.09
N ALA A 800 17.61 -20.87 18.67
CA ALA A 800 18.33 -19.78 18.00
C ALA A 800 19.82 -20.12 17.81
N ASP A 801 20.45 -20.78 18.79
CA ASP A 801 21.82 -21.28 18.67
C ASP A 801 21.92 -22.39 17.58
N GLU A 802 20.95 -23.31 17.52
CA GLU A 802 20.84 -24.31 16.44
C GLU A 802 20.70 -23.67 15.05
N LEU A 803 19.91 -22.60 14.93
CA LEU A 803 19.78 -21.85 13.68
C LEU A 803 21.09 -21.14 13.29
N ILE A 804 21.85 -20.62 14.24
CA ILE A 804 23.15 -19.99 13.96
C ILE A 804 24.18 -21.05 13.52
N GLU A 805 24.18 -22.25 14.13
CA GLU A 805 25.02 -23.37 13.68
C GLU A 805 24.69 -23.83 12.26
N ALA A 806 23.41 -23.78 11.85
CA ALA A 806 22.98 -24.09 10.49
C ALA A 806 23.45 -23.07 9.42
N PHE A 807 23.81 -21.84 9.81
CA PHE A 807 24.29 -20.77 8.92
C PHE A 807 25.69 -20.23 9.34
N PRO A 808 26.73 -21.08 9.43
CA PRO A 808 28.01 -20.75 10.08
C PRO A 808 28.89 -19.76 9.28
N GLY A 809 28.43 -19.33 8.10
CA GLY A 809 29.09 -18.32 7.26
C GLY A 809 28.46 -16.93 7.29
N PHE A 810 27.25 -16.78 7.88
CA PHE A 810 26.49 -15.54 7.81
C PHE A 810 27.15 -14.41 8.60
N LYS A 811 27.44 -13.28 7.94
CA LYS A 811 28.08 -12.10 8.56
C LYS A 811 27.14 -10.90 8.76
N GLY A 812 25.86 -11.06 8.43
CA GLY A 812 24.87 -9.99 8.45
C GLY A 812 25.05 -8.97 7.32
N ARG A 813 23.93 -8.39 6.85
CA ARG A 813 23.95 -7.20 5.99
C ARG A 813 24.44 -5.99 6.79
N GLY A 814 25.75 -5.80 6.84
CA GLY A 814 26.38 -4.66 7.52
C GLY A 814 27.88 -4.80 7.73
N ALA A 815 28.40 -6.03 7.91
CA ALA A 815 29.81 -6.25 8.20
C ALA A 815 30.77 -5.94 7.01
N SER A 816 30.26 -5.93 5.78
CA SER A 816 31.08 -5.77 4.56
C SER A 816 31.44 -4.31 4.22
N ALA A 817 30.90 -3.32 4.93
CA ALA A 817 31.15 -1.89 4.64
C ALA A 817 32.44 -1.32 5.26
N ALA A 818 33.26 -2.14 5.92
CA ALA A 818 34.42 -1.69 6.70
C ALA A 818 35.71 -2.50 6.42
N ALA A 819 36.09 -2.67 5.16
CA ALA A 819 37.42 -3.15 4.79
C ALA A 819 37.91 -2.55 3.44
N PRO A 820 38.72 -1.47 3.44
CA PRO A 820 39.52 -1.14 2.26
C PRO A 820 40.64 -2.17 2.12
N THR A 821 40.72 -2.82 0.96
CA THR A 821 41.77 -3.79 0.61
C THR A 821 43.13 -3.12 0.56
N ALA A 822 43.96 -3.36 1.59
CA ALA A 822 45.38 -3.02 1.54
C ALA A 822 46.12 -4.05 0.69
N VAL A 823 46.47 -3.68 -0.54
CA VAL A 823 47.41 -4.43 -1.38
C VAL A 823 48.82 -4.30 -0.81
N SER A 824 49.46 -5.42 -0.50
CA SER A 824 50.90 -5.48 -0.23
C SER A 824 51.56 -6.58 -1.06
N PHE A 825 52.23 -6.16 -2.13
CA PHE A 825 53.14 -6.98 -2.93
C PHE A 825 54.52 -7.01 -2.25
N ASP A 826 54.99 -8.21 -1.89
CA ASP A 826 56.38 -8.72 -2.00
C ASP A 826 56.47 -10.02 -1.17
N GLY A 827 57.23 -11.06 -1.54
CA GLY A 827 58.27 -11.12 -2.57
C GLY A 827 59.64 -11.40 -1.93
N GLY A 828 59.92 -12.65 -1.54
CA GLY A 828 61.20 -12.98 -0.89
C GLY A 828 61.45 -14.47 -0.67
N LEU A 829 62.41 -15.02 -1.41
CA LEU A 829 62.85 -16.41 -1.29
C LEU A 829 63.48 -16.74 0.07
N ARG A 830 63.09 -17.87 0.68
CA ARG A 830 64.00 -19.01 0.92
C ARG A 830 63.26 -20.30 1.21
#